data_AF-A0A812JUP1-F1
#
_entry.id   AF-A0A812JUP1-F1
#
_cell.length_a   1.000
_cell.length_b   1.000
_cell.length_c   1.000
_cell.angle_alpha   90.00
_cell.angle_beta   90.00
_cell.angle_gamma   90.00
#
_symmetry.space_group_name_H-M   'P 1'
#
loop_
_entity.id
_entity.type
_entity.pdbx_description
1 polymer ?
#
loop_
_entity_poly.entity_id
_entity_poly.type
_entity_poly.pdbx_seq_one_letter_code
_entity_poly.pdbx_strand_id
1 'polypeptide(L)'
;MTAASALSKAACTDEAAWGAVTGQAAALLEEAPPDGGRAELQSLLHALLVVLNACARHALQDPQLLKATYGWLSQLHRGSLASPGRHLLAEDLARQGLLAGSLAKLGAAGFLETQVWRISAANYLGAWSFILHCCNAEGQLQDRGLLLLGLGHALAGLPREAEQLRLFLCNAALKQIAAAAVPVETSGSSELEEDVLANYSQILTGLQCMEFFSGWDPTLAEGRMIQSLLAAVSPHLCRRSTGQRRESGFSAEVADTLVGEGGARPVLTLKASQLQFEEAASQFFLDVVVFQQRSDLDNDEAVQRACGWQRGLARDVMSLLDASLEERTLALSAARCQRVVQRMQDAAPQRRVSDGGIGQLLKAISLLLRKRGFDRKKPTPFEELEIIGQPLVVTGARSEEEAVHALEQVVHLVRASSEITTVRLTDCSISGQRSCISEVGRLMKQLGAGSTAHFLQEVDLSQNLLDDESARKIVESAIKERYQRGSGEAPRGPLWLDLSCNCIKQPQMLFDRLQAWASWAYREGALCLAQSPKCTKEACPRGALLHLPRFLEQGRESSRVILLERGHTRQREEAEGEKDMPLQNGRNRSPVRLLPARRPVVNLVGRRSRSRSARSVLQGSNGCAADKSRKKVEGSQEEQEEVSEGEEEEEATDDEDEEEEEEEGEEMSEESEEEGESDESEICGRDVEAAPNDVSRERKAARTRDASSEERVPLTKDKIEEKLDRLLSILAPPPTPTPPLAPEHPEETAV
;
A
#
# COMPACT_ATOMS: atom_id res chain seq x y z
N MET A 1 16.90 -29.31 16.60
CA MET A 1 16.17 -30.33 15.80
C MET A 1 14.87 -30.79 16.45
N THR A 2 14.92 -31.53 17.57
CA THR A 2 13.73 -32.12 18.18
C THR A 2 12.68 -31.08 18.58
N ALA A 3 13.11 -29.94 19.14
CA ALA A 3 12.23 -28.83 19.45
C ALA A 3 11.56 -28.24 18.20
N ALA A 4 12.32 -27.90 17.15
CA ALA A 4 11.77 -27.40 15.88
C ALA A 4 10.76 -28.38 15.24
N SER A 5 11.07 -29.67 15.23
CA SER A 5 10.17 -30.70 14.70
C SER A 5 8.90 -30.84 15.54
N ALA A 6 9.02 -30.75 16.87
CA ALA A 6 7.87 -30.80 17.77
C ALA A 6 6.97 -29.57 17.60
N LEU A 7 7.54 -28.37 17.57
CA LEU A 7 6.81 -27.11 17.33
C LEU A 7 6.07 -27.14 16.00
N SER A 8 6.75 -27.56 14.92
CA SER A 8 6.13 -27.63 13.61
C SER A 8 5.00 -28.66 13.53
N LYS A 9 5.18 -29.84 14.13
CA LYS A 9 4.11 -30.86 14.19
C LYS A 9 2.92 -30.43 15.04
N ALA A 10 3.15 -29.57 16.04
CA ALA A 10 2.10 -29.00 16.88
C ALA A 10 1.41 -27.78 16.26
N ALA A 11 1.85 -27.33 15.09
CA ALA A 11 1.43 -26.07 14.49
C ALA A 11 1.52 -24.88 15.47
N CYS A 12 2.56 -24.86 16.31
CA CYS A 12 2.72 -23.87 17.36
C CYS A 12 3.03 -22.49 16.76
N THR A 13 2.29 -21.46 17.19
CA THR A 13 2.46 -20.05 16.77
C THR A 13 3.15 -19.20 17.84
N ASP A 14 3.76 -19.82 18.86
CA ASP A 14 4.43 -19.10 19.95
C ASP A 14 5.78 -18.53 19.46
N GLU A 15 5.82 -17.21 19.29
CA GLU A 15 7.00 -16.47 18.83
C GLU A 15 8.21 -16.64 19.76
N ALA A 16 8.00 -16.76 21.08
CA ALA A 16 9.09 -16.90 22.03
C ALA A 16 9.77 -18.27 21.91
N ALA A 17 8.97 -19.33 21.74
CA ALA A 17 9.47 -20.67 21.53
C ALA A 17 10.24 -20.78 20.20
N TRP A 18 9.72 -20.17 19.14
CA TRP A 18 10.44 -20.10 17.86
C TRP A 18 11.72 -19.27 17.95
N GLY A 19 11.68 -18.10 18.59
CA GLY A 19 12.86 -17.25 18.80
C GLY A 19 13.99 -17.96 19.56
N ALA A 20 13.66 -18.81 20.54
CA ALA A 20 14.66 -19.64 21.22
C ALA A 20 15.29 -20.69 20.29
N VAL A 21 14.48 -21.34 19.45
CA VAL A 21 14.94 -22.36 18.49
C VAL A 21 15.79 -21.74 17.38
N THR A 22 15.34 -20.63 16.79
CA THR A 22 16.06 -19.93 15.71
C THR A 22 17.34 -19.29 16.25
N GLY A 23 17.29 -18.67 17.42
CA GLY A 23 18.45 -18.09 18.10
C GLY A 23 19.52 -19.13 18.45
N GLN A 24 19.14 -20.29 18.99
CA GLN A 24 20.08 -21.36 19.27
C GLN A 24 20.68 -21.97 18.00
N ALA A 25 19.88 -22.14 16.95
CA ALA A 25 20.37 -22.61 15.66
C ALA A 25 21.35 -21.61 15.03
N ALA A 26 21.08 -20.31 15.11
CA ALA A 26 21.98 -19.25 14.65
C ALA A 26 23.32 -19.29 15.41
N ALA A 27 23.28 -19.37 16.74
CA ALA A 27 24.49 -19.45 17.57
C ALA A 27 25.35 -20.68 17.22
N LEU A 28 24.72 -21.86 17.06
CA LEU A 28 25.43 -23.08 16.66
C LEU A 28 26.12 -22.95 15.30
N LEU A 29 25.51 -22.26 14.34
CA LEU A 29 26.12 -22.01 13.02
C LEU A 29 27.29 -21.03 13.09
N GLU A 30 27.20 -20.02 13.95
CA GLU A 30 28.27 -19.02 14.14
C GLU A 30 29.49 -19.61 14.87
N GLU A 31 29.26 -20.54 15.80
CA GLU A 31 30.33 -21.23 16.54
C GLU A 31 30.94 -22.42 15.77
N ALA A 32 30.21 -22.97 14.80
CA ALA A 32 30.64 -24.15 14.07
C ALA A 32 31.90 -23.86 13.24
N PRO A 33 33.03 -24.54 13.50
CA PRO A 33 34.24 -24.32 12.72
C PRO A 33 34.01 -24.82 11.28
N PRO A 34 34.44 -24.07 10.26
CA PRO A 34 34.39 -24.53 8.87
C PRO A 34 35.25 -25.78 8.65
N ASP A 35 36.18 -26.04 9.58
CA ASP A 35 37.11 -27.17 9.58
C ASP A 35 36.63 -28.37 10.43
N GLY A 36 35.37 -28.37 10.86
CA GLY A 36 34.77 -29.47 11.62
C GLY A 36 34.85 -30.82 10.89
N GLY A 37 34.77 -31.90 11.66
CA GLY A 37 34.76 -33.25 11.11
C GLY A 37 33.55 -33.47 10.19
N ARG A 38 33.68 -34.31 9.14
CA ARG A 38 32.60 -34.57 8.18
C ARG A 38 31.26 -34.93 8.86
N ALA A 39 31.29 -35.79 9.88
CA ALA A 39 30.10 -36.24 10.58
C ALA A 39 29.41 -35.10 11.36
N GLU A 40 30.19 -34.19 11.92
CA GLU A 40 29.71 -33.03 12.65
C GLU A 40 29.04 -32.04 11.69
N LEU A 41 29.71 -31.71 10.58
CA LEU A 41 29.16 -30.84 9.54
C LEU A 41 27.88 -31.43 8.91
N GLN A 42 27.82 -32.75 8.69
CA GLN A 42 26.60 -33.43 8.23
C GLN A 42 25.45 -33.31 9.24
N SER A 43 25.75 -33.48 10.52
CA SER A 43 24.76 -33.37 11.59
C SER A 43 24.23 -31.95 11.72
N LEU A 44 25.11 -30.95 11.60
CA LEU A 44 24.75 -29.55 11.63
C LEU A 44 23.92 -29.14 10.41
N LEU A 45 24.30 -29.57 9.21
CA LEU A 45 23.51 -29.33 7.99
C LEU A 45 22.12 -29.96 8.10
N HIS A 46 22.03 -31.20 8.60
CA HIS A 46 20.74 -31.85 8.82
C HIS A 46 19.89 -31.08 9.85
N ALA A 47 20.52 -30.60 10.93
CA ALA A 47 19.83 -29.79 11.92
C ALA A 47 19.29 -28.49 11.35
N LEU A 48 20.10 -27.81 10.54
CA LEU A 48 19.74 -26.60 9.84
C LEU A 48 18.55 -26.82 8.90
N LEU A 49 18.59 -27.87 8.08
CA LEU A 49 17.50 -28.22 7.16
C LEU A 49 16.17 -28.44 7.89
N VAL A 50 16.20 -29.14 9.03
CA VAL A 50 15.00 -29.34 9.86
C VAL A 50 14.46 -28.02 10.38
N VAL A 51 15.32 -27.10 10.83
CA VAL A 51 14.91 -25.79 11.36
C VAL A 51 14.36 -24.91 10.23
N LEU A 52 15.06 -24.77 9.11
CA LEU A 52 14.62 -23.92 7.99
C LEU A 52 13.29 -24.40 7.39
N ASN A 53 13.14 -25.72 7.18
CA ASN A 53 11.88 -26.27 6.67
C ASN A 53 10.73 -26.09 7.67
N ALA A 54 11.01 -26.19 8.97
CA ALA A 54 10.03 -25.92 10.01
C ALA A 54 9.61 -24.44 10.03
N CYS A 55 10.57 -23.51 9.95
CA CYS A 55 10.30 -22.07 9.82
C CYS A 55 9.51 -21.75 8.55
N ALA A 56 9.87 -22.37 7.42
CA ALA A 56 9.18 -22.19 6.13
C ALA A 56 7.70 -22.56 6.20
N ARG A 57 7.34 -23.63 6.90
CA ARG A 57 5.94 -24.05 7.11
C ARG A 57 5.12 -23.05 7.93
N HIS A 58 5.78 -22.23 8.74
CA HIS A 58 5.15 -21.22 9.59
C HIS A 58 5.41 -19.79 9.11
N ALA A 59 5.99 -19.63 7.91
CA ALA A 59 6.40 -18.33 7.36
C ALA A 59 7.26 -17.48 8.32
N LEU A 60 8.10 -18.13 9.14
CA LEU A 60 8.91 -17.45 10.16
C LEU A 60 10.25 -17.00 9.58
N GLN A 61 10.37 -15.71 9.32
CA GLN A 61 11.60 -15.07 8.82
C GLN A 61 12.43 -14.51 9.97
N ASP A 62 13.31 -15.34 10.54
CA ASP A 62 14.27 -14.89 11.56
C ASP A 62 15.55 -14.33 10.90
N PRO A 63 15.84 -13.02 11.01
CA PRO A 63 17.00 -12.42 10.36
C PRO A 63 18.35 -12.94 10.86
N GLN A 64 18.44 -13.33 12.14
CA GLN A 64 19.70 -13.83 12.72
C GLN A 64 20.01 -15.22 12.19
N LEU A 65 19.02 -16.11 12.15
CA LEU A 65 19.15 -17.44 11.57
C LEU A 65 19.53 -17.37 10.08
N LEU A 66 18.87 -16.52 9.29
CA LEU A 66 19.18 -16.38 7.87
C LEU A 66 20.59 -15.85 7.66
N LYS A 67 21.01 -14.83 8.42
CA LYS A 67 22.36 -14.27 8.34
C LYS A 67 23.43 -15.30 8.73
N ALA A 68 23.21 -16.05 9.81
CA ALA A 68 24.10 -17.12 10.26
C ALA A 68 24.18 -18.25 9.23
N THR A 69 23.05 -18.63 8.64
CA THR A 69 22.96 -19.64 7.57
C THR A 69 23.81 -19.26 6.36
N TYR A 70 23.59 -18.07 5.79
CA TYR A 70 24.35 -17.60 4.64
C TYR A 70 25.84 -17.41 4.96
N GLY A 71 26.16 -16.93 6.17
CA GLY A 71 27.54 -16.82 6.65
C GLY A 71 28.25 -18.17 6.69
N TRP A 72 27.64 -19.16 7.33
CA TRP A 72 28.19 -20.50 7.49
C TRP A 72 28.35 -21.23 6.14
N LEU A 73 27.33 -21.20 5.27
CA LEU A 73 27.41 -21.81 3.93
C LEU A 73 28.51 -21.14 3.07
N SER A 74 28.67 -19.82 3.16
CA SER A 74 29.77 -19.11 2.48
C SER A 74 31.14 -19.53 3.00
N GLN A 75 31.28 -19.75 4.32
CA GLN A 75 32.52 -20.26 4.90
C GLN A 75 32.81 -21.70 4.46
N LEU A 76 31.80 -22.57 4.40
CA LEU A 76 31.95 -23.93 3.88
C LEU A 76 32.44 -23.93 2.43
N HIS A 77 31.91 -23.04 1.58
CA HIS A 77 32.37 -22.89 0.20
C HIS A 77 33.87 -22.55 0.14
N ARG A 78 34.30 -21.54 0.92
CA ARG A 78 35.71 -21.11 0.96
C ARG A 78 36.63 -22.21 1.50
N GLY A 79 36.19 -22.94 2.53
CA GLY A 79 36.94 -24.06 3.12
C GLY A 79 37.02 -25.28 2.19
N SER A 80 35.97 -25.55 1.40
CA SER A 80 35.97 -26.66 0.43
C SER A 80 37.02 -26.48 -0.66
N LEU A 81 37.34 -25.24 -1.06
CA LEU A 81 38.39 -24.96 -2.04
C LEU A 81 39.79 -25.29 -1.51
N ALA A 82 39.97 -25.28 -0.18
CA ALA A 82 41.26 -25.53 0.45
C ALA A 82 41.53 -27.01 0.76
N SER A 83 40.51 -27.88 0.80
CA SER A 83 40.66 -29.29 1.16
C SER A 83 39.77 -30.21 0.29
N PRO A 84 40.36 -30.98 -0.65
CA PRO A 84 39.62 -31.86 -1.57
C PRO A 84 38.75 -32.92 -0.87
N GLY A 85 39.06 -33.29 0.38
CA GLY A 85 38.26 -34.24 1.15
C GLY A 85 36.89 -33.71 1.63
N ARG A 86 36.60 -32.41 1.44
CA ARG A 86 35.34 -31.78 1.86
C ARG A 86 34.23 -31.82 0.82
N HIS A 87 34.51 -32.25 -0.41
CA HIS A 87 33.50 -32.39 -1.47
C HIS A 87 32.36 -33.35 -1.11
N LEU A 88 32.57 -34.24 -0.15
CA LEU A 88 31.63 -35.26 0.31
C LEU A 88 30.37 -34.74 1.05
N LEU A 89 30.34 -33.47 1.46
CA LEU A 89 29.12 -32.82 1.96
C LEU A 89 28.26 -32.30 0.79
N ALA A 90 28.91 -32.00 -0.33
CA ALA A 90 28.35 -31.47 -1.55
C ALA A 90 28.14 -32.57 -2.60
N GLU A 91 27.82 -33.79 -2.18
CA GLU A 91 27.42 -34.88 -3.08
C GLU A 91 25.96 -35.28 -2.90
N ASP A 92 25.29 -34.73 -1.88
CA ASP A 92 23.88 -35.03 -1.60
C ASP A 92 22.98 -33.96 -2.25
N LEU A 93 22.60 -34.20 -3.51
CA LEU A 93 21.73 -33.32 -4.29
C LEU A 93 20.38 -33.08 -3.60
N ALA A 94 19.81 -34.09 -2.95
CA ALA A 94 18.54 -33.99 -2.25
C ALA A 94 18.61 -32.98 -1.09
N ARG A 95 19.69 -32.99 -0.30
CA ARG A 95 19.90 -32.00 0.76
C ARG A 95 20.05 -30.59 0.23
N GLN A 96 20.73 -30.41 -0.90
CA GLN A 96 20.89 -29.10 -1.53
C GLN A 96 19.57 -28.58 -2.08
N GLY A 97 18.78 -29.46 -2.70
CA GLY A 97 17.40 -29.17 -3.08
C GLY A 97 16.58 -28.73 -1.88
N LEU A 98 16.60 -29.49 -0.78
CA LEU A 98 15.91 -29.13 0.47
C LEU A 98 16.35 -27.77 1.02
N LEU A 99 17.65 -27.46 0.99
CA LEU A 99 18.18 -26.18 1.43
C LEU A 99 17.67 -25.04 0.55
N ALA A 100 17.85 -25.15 -0.76
CA ALA A 100 17.43 -24.15 -1.74
C ALA A 100 15.91 -23.92 -1.71
N GLY A 101 15.12 -25.00 -1.65
CA GLY A 101 13.67 -24.95 -1.53
C GLY A 101 13.19 -24.36 -0.20
N SER A 102 13.89 -24.62 0.91
CA SER A 102 13.54 -24.00 2.20
C SER A 102 13.84 -22.50 2.21
N LEU A 103 14.97 -22.08 1.63
CA LEU A 103 15.28 -20.66 1.45
C LEU A 103 14.27 -19.97 0.54
N ALA A 104 13.85 -20.63 -0.55
CA ALA A 104 12.79 -20.13 -1.43
C ALA A 104 11.47 -19.92 -0.69
N LYS A 105 11.00 -20.92 0.07
CA LYS A 105 9.76 -20.84 0.84
C LYS A 105 9.79 -19.81 1.97
N LEU A 106 10.97 -19.48 2.49
CA LEU A 106 11.16 -18.40 3.46
C LEU A 106 11.18 -17.01 2.81
N GLY A 107 11.08 -16.90 1.48
CA GLY A 107 11.31 -15.65 0.77
C GLY A 107 12.77 -15.18 0.85
N ALA A 108 13.70 -16.09 1.18
CA ALA A 108 15.09 -15.78 1.45
C ALA A 108 16.06 -16.24 0.37
N ALA A 109 15.56 -16.84 -0.72
CA ALA A 109 16.40 -17.29 -1.83
C ALA A 109 16.91 -16.13 -2.70
N GLY A 110 16.12 -15.08 -2.88
CA GLY A 110 16.43 -13.95 -3.77
C GLY A 110 17.41 -12.94 -3.16
N PHE A 111 18.19 -12.29 -4.02
CA PHE A 111 19.26 -11.39 -3.58
C PHE A 111 18.71 -10.12 -2.93
N LEU A 112 17.67 -9.51 -3.50
CA LEU A 112 17.05 -8.28 -3.00
C LEU A 112 16.47 -8.49 -1.59
N GLU A 113 15.81 -9.61 -1.38
CA GLU A 113 15.22 -10.03 -0.10
C GLU A 113 16.32 -10.19 0.95
N THR A 114 17.44 -10.81 0.57
CA THR A 114 18.58 -10.99 1.50
C THR A 114 19.24 -9.68 1.94
N GLN A 115 19.11 -8.59 1.17
CA GLN A 115 19.59 -7.27 1.57
C GLN A 115 18.82 -6.71 2.77
N VAL A 116 17.54 -7.06 2.93
CA VAL A 116 16.73 -6.65 4.09
C VAL A 116 17.35 -7.14 5.39
N TRP A 117 17.94 -8.34 5.39
CA TRP A 117 18.62 -8.94 6.55
C TRP A 117 20.12 -8.63 6.61
N ARG A 118 20.61 -7.68 5.79
CA ARG A 118 22.02 -7.26 5.74
C ARG A 118 22.98 -8.41 5.42
N ILE A 119 22.55 -9.34 4.58
CA ILE A 119 23.42 -10.41 4.07
C ILE A 119 24.28 -9.81 2.96
N SER A 120 25.60 -9.89 3.12
CA SER A 120 26.53 -9.33 2.12
C SER A 120 26.46 -10.11 0.82
N ALA A 121 26.75 -9.44 -0.31
CA ALA A 121 26.82 -10.10 -1.60
C ALA A 121 27.84 -11.25 -1.65
N ALA A 122 28.95 -11.13 -0.92
CA ALA A 122 29.95 -12.19 -0.79
C ALA A 122 29.40 -13.43 -0.04
N ASN A 123 28.58 -13.22 1.00
CA ASN A 123 27.95 -14.32 1.72
C ASN A 123 26.86 -14.97 0.87
N TYR A 124 26.03 -14.17 0.19
CA TYR A 124 25.02 -14.68 -0.74
C TYR A 124 25.65 -15.54 -1.85
N LEU A 125 26.64 -15.00 -2.57
CA LEU A 125 27.32 -15.70 -3.66
C LEU A 125 28.04 -16.96 -3.17
N GLY A 126 28.73 -16.87 -2.03
CA GLY A 126 29.40 -18.02 -1.44
C GLY A 126 28.43 -19.12 -1.03
N ALA A 127 27.29 -18.78 -0.43
CA ALA A 127 26.27 -19.75 -0.07
C ALA A 127 25.65 -20.42 -1.30
N TRP A 128 25.29 -19.66 -2.33
CA TRP A 128 24.77 -20.23 -3.57
C TRP A 128 25.82 -21.05 -4.34
N SER A 129 27.09 -20.68 -4.25
CA SER A 129 28.19 -21.48 -4.81
C SER A 129 28.37 -22.80 -4.07
N PHE A 130 28.16 -22.83 -2.75
CA PHE A 130 28.08 -24.09 -1.99
C PHE A 130 26.87 -24.92 -2.40
N ILE A 131 25.69 -24.29 -2.50
CA ILE A 131 24.43 -24.99 -2.85
C ILE A 131 24.53 -25.64 -4.24
N LEU A 132 25.14 -24.93 -5.18
CA LEU A 132 25.24 -25.32 -6.58
C LEU A 132 26.52 -26.12 -6.88
N HIS A 133 27.36 -26.40 -5.88
CA HIS A 133 28.58 -27.19 -6.05
C HIS A 133 28.28 -28.58 -6.62
N CYS A 134 27.10 -29.13 -6.31
CA CYS A 134 26.64 -30.46 -6.70
C CYS A 134 25.94 -30.48 -8.06
N CYS A 135 25.85 -29.35 -8.77
CA CYS A 135 25.04 -29.25 -9.98
C CYS A 135 25.45 -30.22 -11.10
N ASN A 136 26.68 -30.75 -11.06
CA ASN A 136 27.20 -31.70 -12.03
C ASN A 136 27.00 -33.17 -11.61
N ALA A 137 26.45 -33.45 -10.42
CA ALA A 137 26.25 -34.82 -9.95
C ALA A 137 25.12 -35.50 -10.75
N GLU A 138 25.38 -36.75 -11.16
CA GLU A 138 24.32 -37.66 -11.60
C GLU A 138 23.38 -37.88 -10.42
N GLY A 139 22.14 -37.46 -10.57
CA GLY A 139 21.14 -37.47 -9.51
C GLY A 139 19.76 -37.62 -10.10
N GLN A 140 18.88 -38.32 -9.39
CA GLN A 140 17.53 -38.63 -9.86
C GLN A 140 16.73 -37.33 -10.04
N LEU A 141 15.77 -37.35 -10.97
CA LEU A 141 14.88 -36.22 -11.20
C LEU A 141 14.14 -35.80 -9.92
N GLN A 142 13.86 -36.76 -9.04
CA GLN A 142 13.17 -36.60 -7.75
C GLN A 142 13.87 -35.62 -6.79
N ASP A 143 15.18 -35.41 -6.96
CA ASP A 143 15.97 -34.54 -6.08
C ASP A 143 16.11 -33.10 -6.63
N ARG A 144 15.62 -32.84 -7.85
CA ARG A 144 15.88 -31.59 -8.57
C ARG A 144 14.79 -30.53 -8.43
N GLY A 145 13.56 -30.90 -8.08
CA GLY A 145 12.43 -29.98 -8.04
C GLY A 145 12.62 -28.84 -7.06
N LEU A 146 12.98 -29.14 -5.80
CA LEU A 146 13.25 -28.10 -4.80
C LEU A 146 14.48 -27.23 -5.16
N LEU A 147 15.48 -27.79 -5.86
CA LEU A 147 16.63 -27.02 -6.30
C LEU A 147 16.26 -26.04 -7.42
N LEU A 148 15.49 -26.50 -8.41
CA LEU A 148 14.98 -25.65 -9.49
C LEU A 148 14.03 -24.58 -8.97
N LEU A 149 13.17 -24.92 -7.99
CA LEU A 149 12.36 -23.95 -7.26
C LEU A 149 13.25 -22.88 -6.60
N GLY A 150 14.24 -23.30 -5.82
CA GLY A 150 15.22 -22.41 -5.20
C GLY A 150 15.90 -21.47 -6.21
N LEU A 151 16.38 -22.02 -7.32
CA LEU A 151 17.03 -21.26 -8.40
C LEU A 151 16.08 -20.27 -9.07
N GLY A 152 14.82 -20.66 -9.31
CA GLY A 152 13.80 -19.78 -9.87
C GLY A 152 13.56 -18.57 -8.99
N HIS A 153 13.45 -18.77 -7.67
CA HIS A 153 13.32 -17.66 -6.71
C HIS A 153 14.59 -16.80 -6.66
N ALA A 154 15.76 -17.44 -6.65
CA ALA A 154 17.04 -16.73 -6.61
C ALA A 154 17.21 -15.79 -7.81
N LEU A 155 16.78 -16.25 -8.99
CA LEU A 155 16.79 -15.49 -10.24
C LEU A 155 15.74 -14.37 -10.26
N ALA A 156 14.52 -14.64 -9.76
CA ALA A 156 13.43 -13.67 -9.65
C ALA A 156 13.79 -12.48 -8.74
N GLY A 157 14.51 -12.73 -7.66
CA GLY A 157 14.96 -11.70 -6.70
C GLY A 157 16.26 -11.00 -7.08
N LEU A 158 16.73 -11.08 -8.33
CA LEU A 158 17.94 -10.37 -8.78
C LEU A 158 17.64 -8.96 -9.31
N PRO A 159 18.38 -7.93 -8.86
CA PRO A 159 18.31 -6.62 -9.49
C PRO A 159 18.84 -6.67 -10.92
N ARG A 160 18.34 -5.79 -11.80
CA ARG A 160 18.73 -5.77 -13.22
C ARG A 160 20.23 -5.54 -13.42
N GLU A 161 20.86 -4.85 -12.49
CA GLU A 161 22.28 -4.49 -12.51
C GLU A 161 23.21 -5.65 -12.06
N ALA A 162 22.69 -6.73 -11.48
CA ALA A 162 23.49 -7.87 -11.01
C ALA A 162 23.77 -8.91 -12.11
N GLU A 163 24.23 -8.45 -13.28
CA GLU A 163 24.39 -9.28 -14.49
C GLU A 163 25.29 -10.51 -14.27
N GLN A 164 26.41 -10.36 -13.56
CA GLN A 164 27.31 -11.48 -13.27
C GLN A 164 26.65 -12.57 -12.42
N LEU A 165 25.87 -12.17 -11.42
CA LEU A 165 25.15 -13.09 -10.54
C LEU A 165 24.00 -13.77 -11.30
N ARG A 166 23.33 -13.04 -12.19
CA ARG A 166 22.32 -13.58 -13.10
C ARG A 166 22.92 -14.65 -14.01
N LEU A 167 24.02 -14.35 -14.69
CA LEU A 167 24.72 -15.32 -15.55
C LEU A 167 25.14 -16.57 -14.77
N PHE A 168 25.64 -16.41 -13.55
CA PHE A 168 25.99 -17.53 -12.68
C PHE A 168 24.79 -18.43 -12.37
N LEU A 169 23.66 -17.86 -11.92
CA LEU A 169 22.46 -18.61 -11.58
C LEU A 169 21.74 -19.20 -12.79
N CYS A 170 21.66 -18.47 -13.92
CA CYS A 170 21.10 -18.97 -15.18
C CYS A 170 21.88 -20.19 -15.70
N ASN A 171 23.21 -20.13 -15.68
CA ASN A 171 24.04 -21.28 -16.07
C ASN A 171 23.82 -22.50 -15.16
N ALA A 172 23.61 -22.28 -13.87
CA ALA A 172 23.31 -23.37 -12.93
C ALA A 172 21.90 -23.96 -13.19
N ALA A 173 20.90 -23.10 -13.41
CA ALA A 173 19.55 -23.51 -13.77
C ALA A 173 19.53 -24.33 -15.05
N LEU A 174 20.20 -23.87 -16.10
CA LEU A 174 20.33 -24.60 -17.36
C LEU A 174 20.96 -25.98 -17.20
N LYS A 175 22.00 -26.12 -16.38
CA LYS A 175 22.58 -27.43 -16.08
C LYS A 175 21.59 -28.34 -15.36
N GLN A 176 20.81 -27.81 -14.43
CA GLN A 176 19.78 -28.60 -13.73
C GLN A 176 18.63 -29.00 -14.67
N ILE A 177 18.20 -28.10 -15.55
CA ILE A 177 17.17 -28.37 -16.56
C ILE A 177 17.68 -29.42 -17.54
N ALA A 178 18.91 -29.30 -18.03
CA ALA A 178 19.52 -30.28 -18.93
C ALA A 178 19.56 -31.67 -18.31
N ALA A 179 19.98 -31.75 -17.04
CA ALA A 179 20.05 -33.00 -16.31
C ALA A 179 18.67 -33.58 -15.98
N ALA A 180 17.66 -32.72 -15.77
CA ALA A 180 16.27 -33.10 -15.54
C ALA A 180 15.55 -33.55 -16.83
N ALA A 181 15.95 -33.00 -17.99
CA ALA A 181 15.37 -33.28 -19.29
C ALA A 181 15.85 -34.60 -19.91
N VAL A 182 16.88 -35.25 -19.33
CA VAL A 182 17.30 -36.60 -19.74
C VAL A 182 16.10 -37.53 -19.56
N PRO A 183 15.71 -38.29 -20.60
CA PRO A 183 14.46 -39.04 -20.61
C PRO A 183 14.37 -39.92 -19.36
N VAL A 184 13.40 -39.59 -18.51
CA VAL A 184 12.92 -40.51 -17.49
C VAL A 184 12.34 -41.66 -18.27
N GLU A 185 13.08 -42.77 -18.38
CA GLU A 185 12.49 -44.03 -18.83
C GLU A 185 11.26 -44.22 -17.96
N THR A 186 10.09 -44.08 -18.59
CA THR A 186 8.81 -44.17 -17.93
C THR A 186 8.70 -45.59 -17.41
N SER A 187 9.13 -45.80 -16.17
CA SER A 187 8.87 -47.02 -15.43
C SER A 187 7.36 -47.19 -15.48
N GLY A 188 6.88 -48.19 -16.22
CA GLY A 188 5.47 -48.41 -16.52
C GLY A 188 4.60 -48.77 -15.30
N SER A 189 4.95 -48.32 -14.09
CA SER A 189 4.10 -48.41 -12.93
C SER A 189 2.94 -47.43 -13.10
N SER A 190 1.72 -47.98 -13.05
CA SER A 190 0.47 -47.23 -13.24
C SER A 190 0.17 -46.23 -12.12
N GLU A 191 0.94 -46.26 -11.03
CA GLU A 191 0.83 -45.34 -9.91
C GLU A 191 2.15 -44.56 -9.80
N LEU A 192 2.11 -43.26 -10.09
CA LEU A 192 3.18 -42.37 -9.67
C LEU A 192 3.01 -42.13 -8.17
N GLU A 193 4.08 -42.31 -7.42
CA GLU A 193 4.13 -41.93 -6.01
C GLU A 193 3.88 -40.42 -5.85
N GLU A 194 3.16 -40.02 -4.80
CA GLU A 194 2.81 -38.62 -4.53
C GLU A 194 4.05 -37.70 -4.48
N ASP A 195 5.18 -38.23 -4.01
CA ASP A 195 6.45 -37.51 -3.92
C ASP A 195 6.99 -37.10 -5.31
N VAL A 196 6.80 -37.94 -6.33
CA VAL A 196 7.21 -37.63 -7.71
C VAL A 196 6.36 -36.50 -8.28
N LEU A 197 5.06 -36.52 -8.02
CA LEU A 197 4.14 -35.45 -8.44
C LEU A 197 4.44 -34.12 -7.73
N ALA A 198 4.76 -34.16 -6.43
CA ALA A 198 5.17 -32.97 -5.70
C ALA A 198 6.47 -32.39 -6.27
N ASN A 199 7.45 -33.24 -6.59
CA ASN A 199 8.68 -32.82 -7.24
C ASN A 199 8.43 -32.18 -8.63
N TYR A 200 7.56 -32.77 -9.44
CA TYR A 200 7.13 -32.23 -10.73
C TYR A 200 6.46 -30.87 -10.62
N SER A 201 5.62 -30.67 -9.60
CA SER A 201 5.02 -29.38 -9.30
C SER A 201 6.09 -28.34 -8.99
N GLN A 202 7.10 -28.70 -8.18
CA GLN A 202 8.20 -27.79 -7.84
C GLN A 202 9.08 -27.43 -9.05
N ILE A 203 9.32 -28.38 -9.96
CA ILE A 203 10.00 -28.12 -11.24
C ILE A 203 9.23 -27.06 -12.04
N LEU A 204 7.92 -27.27 -12.22
CA LEU A 204 7.07 -26.36 -12.98
C LEU A 204 7.07 -24.96 -12.35
N THR A 205 6.87 -24.85 -11.04
CA THR A 205 6.92 -23.58 -10.32
C THR A 205 8.28 -22.89 -10.47
N GLY A 206 9.39 -23.64 -10.37
CA GLY A 206 10.73 -23.12 -10.58
C GLY A 206 10.92 -22.54 -11.98
N LEU A 207 10.48 -23.25 -13.02
CA LEU A 207 10.56 -22.78 -14.42
C LEU A 207 9.72 -21.51 -14.64
N GLN A 208 8.50 -21.47 -14.10
CA GLN A 208 7.64 -20.29 -14.16
C GLN A 208 8.30 -19.08 -13.49
N CYS A 209 8.87 -19.25 -12.30
CA CYS A 209 9.58 -18.16 -11.62
C CYS A 209 10.73 -17.60 -12.47
N MET A 210 11.46 -18.47 -13.17
CA MET A 210 12.53 -18.04 -14.07
C MET A 210 11.98 -17.25 -15.26
N GLU A 211 10.91 -17.73 -15.89
CA GLU A 211 10.33 -17.09 -17.08
C GLU A 211 9.72 -15.71 -16.77
N PHE A 212 8.84 -15.65 -15.77
CA PHE A 212 8.07 -14.43 -15.50
C PHE A 212 8.91 -13.32 -14.87
N PHE A 213 9.83 -13.67 -13.97
CA PHE A 213 10.40 -12.68 -13.05
C PHE A 213 11.87 -12.38 -13.25
N SER A 214 12.65 -13.28 -13.84
CA SER A 214 14.11 -13.09 -13.91
C SER A 214 14.58 -12.24 -15.09
N GLY A 215 13.69 -11.93 -16.04
CA GLY A 215 14.04 -11.32 -17.32
C GLY A 215 14.97 -12.22 -18.15
N TRP A 216 14.97 -13.52 -17.89
CA TRP A 216 15.75 -14.50 -18.63
C TRP A 216 15.16 -14.69 -20.03
N ASP A 217 16.00 -14.45 -21.03
CA ASP A 217 15.69 -14.68 -22.43
C ASP A 217 16.46 -15.92 -22.91
N PRO A 218 15.86 -17.13 -22.82
CA PRO A 218 16.56 -18.35 -23.14
C PRO A 218 16.88 -18.41 -24.64
N THR A 219 18.08 -18.89 -24.98
CA THR A 219 18.41 -19.15 -26.39
C THR A 219 17.48 -20.22 -26.98
N LEU A 220 17.38 -20.32 -28.31
CA LEU A 220 16.54 -21.34 -28.96
C LEU A 220 16.86 -22.77 -28.48
N ALA A 221 18.14 -23.08 -28.22
CA ALA A 221 18.55 -24.39 -27.71
C ALA A 221 18.08 -24.63 -26.27
N GLU A 222 18.17 -23.60 -25.43
CA GLU A 222 17.70 -23.62 -24.04
C GLU A 222 16.17 -23.74 -23.98
N GLY A 223 15.46 -23.00 -24.82
CA GLY A 223 14.00 -23.09 -24.97
C GLY A 223 13.54 -24.50 -25.32
N ARG A 224 14.21 -25.18 -26.27
CA ARG A 224 13.90 -26.58 -26.62
C ARG A 224 14.12 -27.54 -25.45
N MET A 225 15.14 -27.27 -24.63
CA MET A 225 15.44 -28.08 -23.45
C MET A 225 14.37 -27.91 -22.38
N ILE A 226 13.95 -26.68 -22.11
CA ILE A 226 12.83 -26.36 -21.21
C ILE A 226 11.54 -27.03 -21.72
N GLN A 227 11.25 -26.91 -23.02
CA GLN A 227 10.09 -27.56 -23.62
C GLN A 227 10.12 -29.08 -23.49
N SER A 228 11.30 -29.70 -23.62
CA SER A 228 11.46 -31.15 -23.45
C SER A 228 11.17 -31.57 -22.00
N LEU A 229 11.65 -30.81 -21.02
CA LEU A 229 11.34 -31.04 -19.60
C LEU A 229 9.85 -30.86 -19.31
N LEU A 230 9.24 -29.79 -19.84
CA LEU A 230 7.80 -29.56 -19.71
C LEU A 230 6.99 -30.67 -20.35
N ALA A 231 7.37 -31.15 -21.53
CA ALA A 231 6.70 -32.27 -22.20
C ALA A 231 6.79 -33.57 -21.37
N ALA A 232 7.87 -33.77 -20.63
CA ALA A 232 8.04 -34.91 -19.72
C ALA A 232 7.17 -34.78 -18.46
N VAL A 233 7.05 -33.58 -17.89
CA VAL A 233 6.41 -33.36 -16.58
C VAL A 233 4.90 -33.08 -16.68
N SER A 234 4.48 -32.28 -17.66
CA SER A 234 3.10 -31.78 -17.78
C SER A 234 2.03 -32.88 -17.86
N PRO A 235 2.20 -33.99 -18.61
CA PRO A 235 1.17 -35.04 -18.67
C PRO A 235 0.83 -35.65 -17.30
N HIS A 236 1.81 -35.72 -16.39
CA HIS A 236 1.62 -36.26 -15.05
C HIS A 236 0.86 -35.28 -14.14
N LEU A 237 1.14 -33.98 -14.26
CA LEU A 237 0.43 -32.93 -13.52
C LEU A 237 -1.03 -32.81 -13.99
N CYS A 238 -1.27 -32.85 -15.30
CA CYS A 238 -2.63 -32.79 -15.86
C CYS A 238 -3.52 -33.95 -15.37
N ARG A 239 -2.99 -35.17 -15.24
CA ARG A 239 -3.74 -36.34 -14.72
C ARG A 239 -4.17 -36.19 -13.27
N ARG A 240 -3.45 -35.41 -12.45
CA ARG A 240 -3.82 -35.12 -11.05
C ARG A 240 -5.02 -34.16 -10.94
N SER A 241 -5.18 -33.28 -11.93
CA SER A 241 -6.15 -32.18 -11.90
C SER A 241 -7.60 -32.56 -12.23
N THR A 242 -7.85 -33.79 -12.71
CA THR A 242 -9.22 -34.24 -13.03
C THR A 242 -10.04 -34.63 -11.80
N GLY A 243 -9.42 -34.76 -10.63
CA GLY A 243 -10.14 -34.81 -9.36
C GLY A 243 -10.47 -33.38 -8.90
N GLN A 244 -11.75 -33.07 -8.68
CA GLN A 244 -12.23 -31.77 -8.17
C GLN A 244 -11.40 -31.30 -6.96
N ARG A 245 -10.31 -30.55 -7.19
CA ARG A 245 -9.70 -29.71 -6.17
C ARG A 245 -10.60 -28.50 -6.03
N ARG A 246 -10.97 -28.16 -4.80
CA ARG A 246 -11.38 -26.79 -4.48
C ARG A 246 -10.14 -25.93 -4.72
N GLU A 247 -10.06 -25.30 -5.88
CA GLU A 247 -9.11 -24.22 -6.09
C GLU A 247 -9.35 -23.18 -4.99
N SER A 248 -8.32 -22.92 -4.19
CA SER A 248 -8.34 -21.83 -3.21
C SER A 248 -8.51 -20.51 -3.96
N GLY A 249 -9.28 -19.55 -3.46
CA GLY A 249 -9.45 -18.24 -4.10
C GLY A 249 -8.12 -17.55 -4.48
N PHE A 250 -7.05 -17.84 -3.73
CA PHE A 250 -5.68 -17.39 -4.00
C PHE A 250 -5.09 -17.83 -5.36
N SER A 251 -5.44 -19.02 -5.88
CA SER A 251 -4.89 -19.48 -7.16
C SER A 251 -5.50 -18.75 -8.35
N ALA A 252 -6.78 -18.37 -8.24
CA ALA A 252 -7.45 -17.54 -9.24
C ALA A 252 -6.90 -16.11 -9.21
N GLU A 253 -6.69 -15.53 -8.03
CA GLU A 253 -6.11 -14.18 -7.88
C GLU A 253 -4.70 -14.07 -8.48
N VAL A 254 -3.87 -15.10 -8.33
CA VAL A 254 -2.54 -15.18 -8.97
C VAL A 254 -2.64 -15.25 -10.49
N ALA A 255 -3.52 -16.10 -11.00
CA ALA A 255 -3.72 -16.24 -12.44
C ALA A 255 -4.19 -14.91 -13.05
N ASP A 256 -5.15 -14.24 -12.42
CA ASP A 256 -5.65 -12.93 -12.85
C ASP A 256 -4.54 -11.86 -12.80
N THR A 257 -3.73 -11.87 -11.74
CA THR A 257 -2.61 -10.93 -11.59
C THR A 257 -1.55 -11.14 -12.69
N LEU A 258 -1.18 -12.39 -12.98
CA LEU A 258 -0.19 -12.72 -14.02
C LEU A 258 -0.72 -12.45 -15.44
N VAL A 259 -2.02 -12.67 -15.69
CA VAL A 259 -2.66 -12.33 -16.97
C VAL A 259 -2.73 -10.82 -17.16
N GLY A 260 -2.97 -10.06 -16.10
CA GLY A 260 -2.99 -8.58 -16.13
C GLY A 260 -1.64 -7.93 -16.44
N GLU A 261 -0.53 -8.55 -16.02
CA GLU A 261 0.83 -8.05 -16.28
C GLU A 261 1.42 -8.53 -17.62
N GLY A 262 0.84 -9.57 -18.22
CA GLY A 262 1.31 -10.24 -19.43
C GLY A 262 1.01 -9.49 -20.74
N GLY A 263 1.58 -8.30 -20.94
CA GLY A 263 1.74 -7.73 -22.28
C GLY A 263 2.63 -8.66 -23.14
N ALA A 264 2.11 -9.09 -24.29
CA ALA A 264 2.69 -10.04 -25.26
C ALA A 264 4.24 -10.18 -25.20
N ARG A 265 4.75 -11.22 -24.53
CA ARG A 265 6.14 -11.69 -24.68
C ARG A 265 6.15 -13.15 -25.18
N PRO A 266 7.01 -13.52 -26.16
CA PRO A 266 6.64 -14.58 -27.10
C PRO A 266 7.37 -15.92 -26.96
N VAL A 267 8.30 -16.14 -26.03
CA VAL A 267 9.24 -17.28 -26.19
C VAL A 267 8.76 -18.59 -25.53
N LEU A 268 7.98 -18.52 -24.46
CA LEU A 268 7.39 -19.68 -23.79
C LEU A 268 5.90 -19.40 -23.62
N THR A 269 5.08 -19.74 -24.61
CA THR A 269 3.62 -19.64 -24.47
C THR A 269 3.11 -20.78 -23.57
N LEU A 270 3.52 -20.77 -22.28
CA LEU A 270 2.75 -21.44 -21.25
C LEU A 270 1.41 -20.70 -21.19
N LYS A 271 0.36 -21.31 -21.75
CA LYS A 271 -0.97 -20.71 -21.69
C LYS A 271 -1.31 -20.49 -20.22
N ALA A 272 -1.93 -19.37 -19.86
CA ALA A 272 -2.37 -19.13 -18.48
C ALA A 272 -3.24 -20.30 -17.95
N SER A 273 -3.98 -20.99 -18.83
CA SER A 273 -4.73 -22.21 -18.52
C SER A 273 -3.89 -23.45 -18.15
N GLN A 274 -2.58 -23.40 -18.35
CA GLN A 274 -1.61 -24.42 -17.93
C GLN A 274 -0.92 -24.04 -16.61
N LEU A 275 -1.15 -22.83 -16.09
CA LEU A 275 -0.67 -22.38 -14.79
C LEU A 275 -1.56 -22.99 -13.71
N GLN A 276 -1.16 -24.15 -13.17
CA GLN A 276 -1.76 -24.72 -11.97
C GLN A 276 -0.87 -24.40 -10.79
N PHE A 277 -1.33 -23.48 -9.93
CA PHE A 277 -0.63 -23.13 -8.70
C PHE A 277 -1.11 -24.02 -7.55
N GLU A 278 -0.18 -24.68 -6.86
CA GLU A 278 -0.49 -25.15 -5.50
C GLU A 278 -0.64 -23.93 -4.58
N GLU A 279 -1.53 -23.95 -3.59
CA GLU A 279 -1.86 -22.79 -2.73
C GLU A 279 -0.61 -22.11 -2.11
N ALA A 280 0.38 -22.91 -1.70
CA ALA A 280 1.66 -22.40 -1.21
C ALA A 280 2.53 -21.73 -2.29
N ALA A 281 2.42 -22.15 -3.54
CA ALA A 281 3.01 -21.46 -4.68
C ALA A 281 2.20 -20.20 -5.03
N SER A 282 0.86 -20.23 -4.94
CA SER A 282 0.00 -19.08 -5.20
C SER A 282 0.30 -17.91 -4.26
N GLN A 283 0.33 -18.16 -2.95
CA GLN A 283 0.69 -17.13 -1.97
C GLN A 283 2.06 -16.53 -2.28
N PHE A 284 3.00 -17.36 -2.74
CA PHE A 284 4.33 -16.91 -3.13
C PHE A 284 4.33 -16.05 -4.42
N PHE A 285 3.55 -16.40 -5.45
CA PHE A 285 3.41 -15.55 -6.63
C PHE A 285 2.81 -14.19 -6.27
N LEU A 286 1.84 -14.14 -5.35
CA LEU A 286 1.34 -12.87 -4.81
C LEU A 286 2.45 -12.14 -4.08
N ASP A 287 3.23 -12.80 -3.22
CA ASP A 287 4.31 -12.16 -2.47
C ASP A 287 5.40 -11.59 -3.40
N VAL A 288 5.78 -12.31 -4.47
CA VAL A 288 6.76 -11.83 -5.47
C VAL A 288 6.18 -10.71 -6.31
N VAL A 289 4.96 -10.85 -6.81
CA VAL A 289 4.33 -9.79 -7.61
C VAL A 289 4.12 -8.55 -6.75
N VAL A 290 3.65 -8.68 -5.51
CA VAL A 290 3.52 -7.58 -4.56
C VAL A 290 4.89 -6.97 -4.23
N PHE A 291 5.94 -7.77 -4.08
CA PHE A 291 7.30 -7.28 -3.84
C PHE A 291 7.88 -6.57 -5.06
N GLN A 292 7.69 -7.10 -6.26
CA GLN A 292 8.12 -6.49 -7.51
C GLN A 292 7.33 -5.21 -7.79
N GLN A 293 6.01 -5.21 -7.62
CA GLN A 293 5.19 -4.01 -7.69
C GLN A 293 5.65 -2.96 -6.68
N ARG A 294 5.96 -3.35 -5.43
CA ARG A 294 6.54 -2.43 -4.44
C ARG A 294 7.90 -1.88 -4.88
N SER A 295 8.76 -2.72 -5.46
CA SER A 295 10.06 -2.31 -6.00
C SER A 295 9.91 -1.38 -7.21
N ASP A 296 8.96 -1.64 -8.09
CA ASP A 296 8.70 -0.84 -9.29
C ASP A 296 8.06 0.50 -8.92
N LEU A 297 7.16 0.53 -7.94
CA LEU A 297 6.61 1.75 -7.35
C LEU A 297 7.68 2.58 -6.64
N ASP A 298 8.63 1.93 -5.95
CA ASP A 298 9.81 2.57 -5.35
C ASP A 298 10.71 3.22 -6.41
N ASN A 299 10.73 2.66 -7.61
CA ASN A 299 11.55 3.10 -8.74
C ASN A 299 10.81 4.00 -9.73
N ASP A 300 9.50 4.19 -9.59
CA ASP A 300 8.70 5.01 -10.48
C ASP A 300 9.12 6.48 -10.39
N GLU A 301 9.50 7.05 -11.54
CA GLU A 301 10.02 8.42 -11.59
C GLU A 301 9.01 9.46 -11.12
N ALA A 302 7.70 9.27 -11.33
CA ALA A 302 6.69 10.23 -10.91
C ALA A 302 6.52 10.20 -9.38
N VAL A 303 6.50 9.00 -8.79
CA VAL A 303 6.47 8.81 -7.33
C VAL A 303 7.74 9.35 -6.68
N GLN A 304 8.92 9.00 -7.21
CA GLN A 304 10.19 9.52 -6.73
C GLN A 304 10.24 11.04 -6.86
N ARG A 305 9.82 11.60 -7.99
CA ARG A 305 9.73 13.04 -8.18
C ARG A 305 8.80 13.65 -7.14
N ALA A 306 7.63 13.09 -6.86
CA ALA A 306 6.77 13.59 -5.77
C ALA A 306 7.45 13.53 -4.40
N CYS A 307 8.28 12.50 -4.15
CA CYS A 307 9.05 12.30 -2.93
C CYS A 307 10.46 12.93 -2.93
N GLY A 308 10.69 13.95 -3.75
CA GLY A 308 11.99 14.67 -3.79
C GLY A 308 13.18 13.80 -4.20
N TRP A 309 12.96 12.80 -5.05
CA TRP A 309 13.92 11.79 -5.50
C TRP A 309 14.52 10.91 -4.39
N GLN A 310 13.92 10.89 -3.20
CA GLN A 310 14.37 10.04 -2.10
C GLN A 310 13.60 8.70 -2.08
N ARG A 311 14.25 7.60 -2.49
CA ARG A 311 13.67 6.24 -2.42
C ARG A 311 13.16 5.87 -1.03
N GLY A 312 13.94 6.19 0.01
CA GLY A 312 13.52 5.92 1.39
C GLY A 312 12.26 6.67 1.81
N LEU A 313 11.97 7.81 1.18
CA LEU A 313 10.76 8.58 1.45
C LEU A 313 9.55 8.01 0.71
N ALA A 314 9.73 7.53 -0.53
CA ALA A 314 8.69 6.81 -1.26
C ALA A 314 8.19 5.59 -0.47
N ARG A 315 9.10 4.82 0.13
CA ARG A 315 8.76 3.71 1.04
C ARG A 315 7.95 4.14 2.26
N ASP A 316 8.34 5.22 2.91
CA ASP A 316 7.62 5.74 4.07
C ASP A 316 6.18 6.14 3.69
N VAL A 317 5.99 6.77 2.52
CA VAL A 317 4.67 7.12 1.99
C VAL A 317 3.86 5.87 1.64
N MET A 318 4.47 4.87 1.00
CA MET A 318 3.80 3.60 0.70
C MET A 318 3.38 2.87 1.97
N SER A 319 4.24 2.82 3.00
CA SER A 319 3.90 2.22 4.28
C SER A 319 2.72 2.94 4.95
N LEU A 320 2.68 4.28 4.86
CA LEU A 320 1.54 5.05 5.35
C LEU A 320 0.27 4.74 4.56
N LEU A 321 0.37 4.61 3.24
CA LEU A 321 -0.76 4.28 2.37
C LEU A 321 -1.27 2.86 2.60
N ASP A 322 -0.37 1.89 2.78
CA ASP A 322 -0.71 0.50 3.09
C ASP A 322 -1.53 0.41 4.36
N ALA A 323 -1.04 1.03 5.44
CA ALA A 323 -1.78 1.09 6.70
C ALA A 323 -3.15 1.78 6.53
N SER A 324 -3.22 2.82 5.70
CA SER A 324 -4.49 3.54 5.45
C SER A 324 -5.49 2.71 4.63
N LEU A 325 -5.02 1.92 3.68
CA LEU A 325 -5.87 1.02 2.88
C LEU A 325 -6.39 -0.15 3.73
N GLU A 326 -5.56 -0.68 4.62
CA GLU A 326 -5.96 -1.72 5.59
C GLU A 326 -7.02 -1.20 6.57
N GLU A 327 -6.85 0.02 7.08
CA GLU A 327 -7.81 0.70 7.96
C GLU A 327 -9.04 1.26 7.22
N ARG A 328 -9.06 1.21 5.88
CA ARG A 328 -10.01 1.92 5.00
C ARG A 328 -10.19 3.41 5.34
N THR A 329 -9.17 3.99 5.98
CA THR A 329 -9.18 5.33 6.54
C THR A 329 -7.86 6.02 6.20
N LEU A 330 -7.93 7.13 5.45
CA LEU A 330 -6.74 7.94 5.16
C LEU A 330 -6.49 8.93 6.29
N ALA A 331 -5.79 8.50 7.33
CA ALA A 331 -5.48 9.32 8.51
C ALA A 331 -4.09 9.98 8.43
N LEU A 332 -4.07 11.30 8.21
CA LEU A 332 -2.90 12.15 8.08
C LEU A 332 -2.80 13.18 9.21
N SER A 333 -2.69 12.72 10.45
CA SER A 333 -2.49 13.61 11.60
C SER A 333 -1.07 14.20 11.63
N ALA A 334 -0.93 15.38 12.24
CA ALA A 334 0.35 16.01 12.55
C ALA A 334 1.35 15.01 13.15
N ALA A 335 0.96 14.31 14.21
CA ALA A 335 1.81 13.34 14.91
C ALA A 335 2.22 12.15 14.03
N ARG A 336 1.29 11.59 13.23
CA ARG A 336 1.56 10.42 12.38
C ARG A 336 2.49 10.76 11.22
N CYS A 337 2.29 11.92 10.59
CA CYS A 337 2.97 12.28 9.35
C CYS A 337 4.19 13.19 9.56
N GLN A 338 4.44 13.71 10.76
CA GLN A 338 5.49 14.72 11.01
C GLN A 338 6.84 14.35 10.40
N ARG A 339 7.29 13.10 10.61
CA ARG A 339 8.57 12.62 10.08
C ARG A 339 8.61 12.61 8.56
N VAL A 340 7.55 12.13 7.90
CA VAL A 340 7.45 12.04 6.44
C VAL A 340 7.38 13.43 5.82
N VAL A 341 6.51 14.29 6.36
CA VAL A 341 6.34 15.67 5.90
C VAL A 341 7.62 16.48 6.07
N GLN A 342 8.31 16.36 7.21
CA GLN A 342 9.59 17.03 7.44
C GLN A 342 10.65 16.56 6.42
N ARG A 343 10.76 15.25 6.20
CA ARG A 343 11.70 14.70 5.20
C ARG A 343 11.37 15.16 3.79
N MET A 344 10.09 15.31 3.43
CA MET A 344 9.67 15.86 2.14
C MET A 344 10.11 17.32 1.98
N GLN A 345 9.94 18.13 3.03
CA GLN A 345 10.41 19.51 3.05
C GLN A 345 11.94 19.60 2.91
N ASP A 346 12.67 18.75 3.62
CA ASP A 346 14.14 18.70 3.58
C ASP A 346 14.68 18.20 2.23
N ALA A 347 13.95 17.30 1.55
CA ALA A 347 14.33 16.72 0.27
C ALA A 347 14.14 17.67 -0.93
N ALA A 348 13.29 18.69 -0.78
CA ALA A 348 12.90 19.58 -1.88
C ALA A 348 13.28 21.07 -1.63
N PRO A 349 14.53 21.40 -1.26
CA PRO A 349 14.90 22.78 -0.88
C PRO A 349 14.82 23.76 -2.05
N GLN A 350 14.81 23.27 -3.30
CA GLN A 350 14.76 24.09 -4.52
C GLN A 350 13.37 24.15 -5.17
N ARG A 351 12.35 23.46 -4.63
CA ARG A 351 11.00 23.52 -5.20
C ARG A 351 10.27 24.77 -4.73
N ARG A 352 9.30 25.21 -5.54
CA ARG A 352 8.42 26.33 -5.19
C ARG A 352 7.75 26.02 -3.84
N VAL A 353 7.69 27.04 -2.98
CA VAL A 353 7.15 26.97 -1.60
C VAL A 353 5.73 26.39 -1.57
N SER A 354 4.98 26.55 -2.66
CA SER A 354 3.62 26.05 -2.86
C SER A 354 3.48 24.52 -2.88
N ASP A 355 4.53 23.78 -3.22
CA ASP A 355 4.51 22.32 -3.21
C ASP A 355 4.97 21.73 -1.87
N GLY A 356 5.35 22.53 -0.88
CA GLY A 356 5.97 22.05 0.36
C GLY A 356 5.01 21.28 1.29
N GLY A 357 5.53 20.23 1.94
CA GLY A 357 4.87 19.58 3.08
C GLY A 357 3.71 18.65 2.73
N ILE A 358 2.54 18.89 3.33
CA ILE A 358 1.36 17.99 3.23
C ILE A 358 0.81 17.88 1.80
N GLY A 359 0.89 18.95 1.00
CA GLY A 359 0.47 18.91 -0.41
C GLY A 359 1.27 17.92 -1.25
N GLN A 360 2.59 17.87 -1.04
CA GLN A 360 3.49 16.88 -1.66
C GLN A 360 3.15 15.45 -1.24
N LEU A 361 2.84 15.24 0.04
CA LEU A 361 2.40 13.95 0.56
C LEU A 361 1.09 13.49 -0.11
N LEU A 362 0.09 14.35 -0.17
CA LEU A 362 -1.20 14.06 -0.82
C LEU A 362 -1.03 13.77 -2.32
N LYS A 363 -0.12 14.49 -3.01
CA LYS A 363 0.22 14.24 -4.41
C LYS A 363 0.91 12.89 -4.60
N ALA A 364 1.85 12.53 -3.72
CA ALA A 364 2.51 11.22 -3.75
C ALA A 364 1.51 10.08 -3.51
N ILE A 365 0.61 10.23 -2.52
CA ILE A 365 -0.48 9.29 -2.25
C ILE A 365 -1.37 9.13 -3.48
N SER A 366 -1.78 10.24 -4.12
CA SER A 366 -2.62 10.22 -5.33
C SER A 366 -1.95 9.53 -6.52
N LEU A 367 -0.61 9.63 -6.65
CA LEU A 367 0.15 8.93 -7.68
C LEU A 367 0.24 7.44 -7.38
N LEU A 368 0.53 7.07 -6.13
CA LEU A 368 0.60 5.67 -5.69
C LEU A 368 -0.74 4.95 -5.85
N LEU A 369 -1.85 5.61 -5.50
CA LEU A 369 -3.19 5.07 -5.71
C LEU A 369 -3.45 4.78 -7.19
N ARG A 370 -3.13 5.72 -8.08
CA ARG A 370 -3.24 5.51 -9.54
C ARG A 370 -2.39 4.34 -10.03
N LYS A 371 -1.16 4.24 -9.53
CA LYS A 371 -0.25 3.15 -9.91
C LYS A 371 -0.68 1.78 -9.38
N ARG A 372 -1.48 1.75 -8.31
CA ARG A 372 -2.18 0.54 -7.83
C ARG A 372 -3.49 0.25 -8.55
N GLY A 373 -3.75 0.94 -9.66
CA GLY A 373 -4.95 0.76 -10.47
C GLY A 373 -6.20 1.43 -9.89
N PHE A 374 -6.08 2.29 -8.87
CA PHE A 374 -7.21 3.11 -8.44
C PHE A 374 -7.32 4.33 -9.34
N ASP A 375 -8.31 4.33 -10.22
CA ASP A 375 -8.56 5.38 -11.20
C ASP A 375 -10.05 5.81 -11.17
N ARG A 376 -10.51 6.50 -12.22
CA ARG A 376 -11.92 6.90 -12.32
C ARG A 376 -12.87 5.72 -12.48
N LYS A 377 -12.40 4.58 -12.98
CA LYS A 377 -13.18 3.34 -13.19
C LYS A 377 -13.17 2.48 -11.93
N LYS A 378 -12.05 2.47 -11.20
CA LYS A 378 -11.86 1.74 -9.95
C LYS A 378 -11.61 2.74 -8.80
N PRO A 379 -12.66 3.24 -8.14
CA PRO A 379 -12.54 4.25 -7.10
C PRO A 379 -11.71 3.75 -5.91
N THR A 380 -11.14 4.69 -5.15
CA THR A 380 -10.37 4.35 -3.94
C THR A 380 -11.29 3.81 -2.84
N PRO A 381 -10.85 2.82 -2.03
CA PRO A 381 -11.69 2.11 -1.07
C PRO A 381 -11.77 2.81 0.31
N PHE A 382 -11.52 4.13 0.36
CA PHE A 382 -11.52 4.88 1.61
C PHE A 382 -12.95 5.25 2.00
N GLU A 383 -13.34 4.87 3.22
CA GLU A 383 -14.61 5.26 3.85
C GLU A 383 -14.47 6.59 4.61
N GLU A 384 -13.26 6.86 5.14
CA GLU A 384 -12.97 8.04 5.94
C GLU A 384 -11.64 8.70 5.50
N LEU A 385 -11.61 10.03 5.51
CA LEU A 385 -10.40 10.84 5.33
C LEU A 385 -10.24 11.78 6.51
N GLU A 386 -9.09 11.73 7.18
CA GLU A 386 -8.79 12.56 8.33
C GLU A 386 -7.46 13.29 8.14
N ILE A 387 -7.48 14.61 8.22
CA ILE A 387 -6.29 15.46 8.24
C ILE A 387 -6.44 16.35 9.45
N ILE A 388 -5.53 16.20 10.43
CA ILE A 388 -5.65 16.86 11.73
C ILE A 388 -4.34 17.58 12.05
N GLY A 389 -4.42 18.90 12.29
CA GLY A 389 -3.29 19.72 12.69
C GLY A 389 -2.24 19.93 11.60
N GLN A 390 -2.59 19.72 10.33
CA GLN A 390 -1.72 19.94 9.17
C GLN A 390 -2.18 21.19 8.42
N PRO A 391 -1.34 22.21 8.21
CA PRO A 391 -1.74 23.40 7.48
C PRO A 391 -1.99 23.05 6.00
N LEU A 392 -3.26 23.11 5.57
CA LEU A 392 -3.65 22.94 4.17
C LEU A 392 -3.58 24.24 3.38
N VAL A 393 -3.43 25.37 4.08
CA VAL A 393 -3.30 26.70 3.49
C VAL A 393 -1.93 27.29 3.83
N VAL A 394 -1.15 27.62 2.81
CA VAL A 394 0.19 28.20 2.99
C VAL A 394 0.09 29.71 3.17
N THR A 395 0.35 30.20 4.39
CA THR A 395 0.45 31.64 4.66
C THR A 395 1.69 32.23 4.00
N GLY A 396 1.52 33.26 3.16
CA GLY A 396 2.62 33.91 2.44
C GLY A 396 2.95 33.32 1.06
N ALA A 397 2.05 32.50 0.51
CA ALA A 397 2.11 32.08 -0.90
C ALA A 397 2.07 33.29 -1.86
N ARG A 398 2.65 33.14 -3.05
CA ARG A 398 2.71 34.24 -4.04
C ARG A 398 1.36 34.45 -4.74
N SER A 399 0.54 33.42 -4.80
CA SER A 399 -0.82 33.46 -5.35
C SER A 399 -1.82 32.76 -4.43
N GLU A 400 -3.11 33.10 -4.58
CA GLU A 400 -4.19 32.41 -3.87
C GLU A 400 -4.31 30.94 -4.29
N GLU A 401 -3.97 30.60 -5.53
CA GLU A 401 -3.97 29.23 -6.06
C GLU A 401 -2.90 28.37 -5.38
N GLU A 402 -1.68 28.91 -5.25
CA GLU A 402 -0.60 28.27 -4.52
C GLU A 402 -0.95 28.05 -3.04
N ALA A 403 -1.75 28.96 -2.47
CA ALA A 403 -2.18 28.86 -1.08
C ALA A 403 -3.15 27.69 -0.83
N VAL A 404 -3.97 27.30 -1.82
CA VAL A 404 -5.02 26.27 -1.65
C VAL A 404 -4.70 24.91 -2.26
N HIS A 405 -3.56 24.76 -2.92
CA HIS A 405 -3.23 23.54 -3.67
C HIS A 405 -3.35 22.25 -2.84
N ALA A 406 -2.93 22.26 -1.57
CA ALA A 406 -3.08 21.08 -0.71
C ALA A 406 -4.56 20.75 -0.43
N LEU A 407 -5.40 21.75 -0.20
CA LEU A 407 -6.85 21.57 -0.03
C LEU A 407 -7.49 21.04 -1.33
N GLU A 408 -7.05 21.50 -2.50
CA GLU A 408 -7.49 20.95 -3.79
C GLU A 408 -7.16 19.46 -3.90
N GLN A 409 -5.94 19.04 -3.52
CA GLN A 409 -5.57 17.62 -3.51
C GLN A 409 -6.47 16.78 -2.59
N VAL A 410 -6.87 17.32 -1.44
CA VAL A 410 -7.86 16.68 -0.56
C VAL A 410 -9.18 16.49 -1.28
N VAL A 411 -9.72 17.56 -1.91
CA VAL A 411 -10.97 17.49 -2.67
C VAL A 411 -10.87 16.46 -3.80
N HIS A 412 -9.74 16.40 -4.49
CA HIS A 412 -9.51 15.41 -5.55
C HIS A 412 -9.51 13.98 -5.03
N LEU A 413 -8.85 13.71 -3.90
CA LEU A 413 -8.86 12.39 -3.25
C LEU A 413 -10.26 11.98 -2.81
N VAL A 414 -11.00 12.89 -2.15
CA VAL A 414 -12.39 12.64 -1.74
C VAL A 414 -13.26 12.31 -2.95
N ARG A 415 -13.12 13.05 -4.06
CA ARG A 415 -13.91 12.83 -5.28
C ARG A 415 -13.50 11.59 -6.08
N ALA A 416 -12.31 11.04 -5.82
CA ALA A 416 -11.83 9.79 -6.41
C ALA A 416 -12.30 8.56 -5.61
N SER A 417 -12.87 8.75 -4.41
CA SER A 417 -13.53 7.69 -3.65
C SER A 417 -15.03 7.65 -3.98
N SER A 418 -15.57 6.44 -4.13
CA SER A 418 -17.01 6.18 -4.21
C SER A 418 -17.61 5.81 -2.84
N GLU A 419 -16.77 5.60 -1.83
CA GLU A 419 -17.17 5.03 -0.54
C GLU A 419 -17.00 6.03 0.61
N ILE A 420 -16.36 7.17 0.36
CA ILE A 420 -16.05 8.14 1.40
C ILE A 420 -17.31 8.79 1.93
N THR A 421 -17.53 8.66 3.24
CA THR A 421 -18.68 9.23 3.92
C THR A 421 -18.29 10.30 4.94
N THR A 422 -17.04 10.24 5.42
CA THR A 422 -16.53 11.11 6.48
C THR A 422 -15.27 11.83 6.03
N VAL A 423 -15.25 13.15 6.20
CA VAL A 423 -14.08 14.00 5.95
C VAL A 423 -13.81 14.87 7.18
N ARG A 424 -12.65 14.72 7.81
CA ARG A 424 -12.23 15.55 8.96
C ARG A 424 -11.02 16.39 8.59
N LEU A 425 -11.16 17.72 8.61
CA LEU A 425 -10.12 18.70 8.33
C LEU A 425 -9.94 19.63 9.55
N THR A 426 -9.64 19.03 10.70
CA THR A 426 -9.56 19.73 11.99
C THR A 426 -8.23 20.44 12.17
N ASP A 427 -8.24 21.71 12.58
CA ASP A 427 -7.02 22.52 12.78
C ASP A 427 -6.11 22.55 11.54
N CYS A 428 -6.70 22.68 10.36
CA CYS A 428 -6.02 22.66 9.07
C CYS A 428 -5.68 24.06 8.53
N SER A 429 -5.83 25.10 9.35
CA SER A 429 -5.63 26.51 8.99
C SER A 429 -6.48 26.99 7.79
N ILE A 430 -7.65 26.37 7.57
CA ILE A 430 -8.57 26.79 6.49
C ILE A 430 -9.14 28.16 6.83
N SER A 431 -8.93 29.14 5.95
CA SER A 431 -9.34 30.53 6.16
C SER A 431 -10.61 30.90 5.40
N GLY A 432 -11.14 32.10 5.65
CA GLY A 432 -12.29 32.65 4.93
C GLY A 432 -12.01 33.16 3.51
N GLN A 433 -10.84 32.87 2.95
CA GLN A 433 -10.51 33.23 1.56
C GLN A 433 -11.46 32.57 0.56
N ARG A 434 -11.79 33.28 -0.53
CA ARG A 434 -12.78 32.81 -1.52
C ARG A 434 -12.40 31.47 -2.14
N SER A 435 -11.11 31.25 -2.42
CA SER A 435 -10.58 29.98 -2.94
C SER A 435 -10.80 28.82 -1.97
N CYS A 436 -10.47 29.00 -0.68
CA CYS A 436 -10.72 28.01 0.37
C CYS A 436 -12.20 27.63 0.45
N ILE A 437 -13.09 28.64 0.46
CA ILE A 437 -14.55 28.41 0.55
C ILE A 437 -15.09 27.73 -0.72
N SER A 438 -14.52 28.03 -1.88
CA SER A 438 -14.87 27.35 -3.14
C SER A 438 -14.56 25.85 -3.06
N GLU A 439 -13.36 25.48 -2.59
CA GLU A 439 -12.93 24.10 -2.47
C GLU A 439 -13.71 23.34 -1.38
N VAL A 440 -13.94 23.93 -0.21
CA VAL A 440 -14.83 23.36 0.81
C VAL A 440 -16.26 23.20 0.27
N GLY A 441 -16.74 24.16 -0.52
CA GLY A 441 -18.03 24.07 -1.19
C GLY A 441 -18.11 22.88 -2.17
N ARG A 442 -17.00 22.50 -2.82
CA ARG A 442 -16.93 21.30 -3.68
C ARG A 442 -17.03 19.99 -2.90
N LEU A 443 -16.66 19.96 -1.62
CA LEU A 443 -16.89 18.80 -0.74
C LEU A 443 -18.38 18.63 -0.40
N MET A 444 -19.15 19.73 -0.36
CA MET A 444 -20.59 19.69 -0.10
C MET A 444 -21.41 19.16 -1.29
N LYS A 445 -20.78 19.08 -2.48
CA LYS A 445 -21.43 18.61 -3.70
C LYS A 445 -21.61 17.09 -3.68
N GLN A 446 -22.55 16.60 -4.48
CA GLN A 446 -22.67 15.16 -4.71
C GLN A 446 -21.34 14.61 -5.28
N LEU A 447 -20.86 13.53 -4.68
CA LEU A 447 -19.68 12.77 -5.08
C LEU A 447 -20.12 11.61 -5.98
N GLY A 448 -19.23 11.13 -6.86
CA GLY A 448 -19.54 10.06 -7.81
C GLY A 448 -20.48 10.46 -8.95
N ALA A 449 -20.86 9.47 -9.77
CA ALA A 449 -21.80 9.62 -10.89
C ALA A 449 -22.70 8.38 -10.99
N GLY A 450 -23.91 8.56 -11.52
CA GLY A 450 -24.88 7.48 -11.70
C GLY A 450 -25.25 6.79 -10.38
N SER A 451 -25.21 5.45 -10.36
CA SER A 451 -25.56 4.62 -9.20
C SER A 451 -24.58 4.70 -8.03
N THR A 452 -23.38 5.23 -8.24
CA THR A 452 -22.36 5.43 -7.19
C THR A 452 -22.44 6.82 -6.54
N ALA A 453 -23.39 7.66 -7.00
CA ALA A 453 -23.48 9.02 -6.57
C ALA A 453 -24.00 9.12 -5.12
N HIS A 454 -23.24 9.77 -4.24
CA HIS A 454 -23.56 9.87 -2.82
C HIS A 454 -23.18 11.24 -2.25
N PHE A 455 -23.68 11.55 -1.06
CA PHE A 455 -23.31 12.74 -0.30
C PHE A 455 -22.44 12.33 0.90
N LEU A 456 -21.48 13.19 1.26
CA LEU A 456 -20.77 13.08 2.53
C LEU A 456 -21.78 13.14 3.69
N GLN A 457 -21.62 12.24 4.65
CA GLN A 457 -22.43 12.16 5.87
C GLN A 457 -21.85 13.01 6.98
N GLU A 458 -20.52 13.14 7.04
CA GLU A 458 -19.81 13.92 8.05
C GLU A 458 -18.72 14.78 7.41
N VAL A 459 -18.72 16.05 7.77
CA VAL A 459 -17.62 16.97 7.46
C VAL A 459 -17.24 17.75 8.72
N ASP A 460 -16.05 17.51 9.25
CA ASP A 460 -15.51 18.23 10.40
C ASP A 460 -14.54 19.32 9.93
N LEU A 461 -14.92 20.59 10.13
CA LEU A 461 -14.12 21.77 9.85
C LEU A 461 -13.80 22.54 11.14
N SER A 462 -13.83 21.86 12.28
CA SER A 462 -13.58 22.48 13.58
C SER A 462 -12.15 22.99 13.72
N GLN A 463 -11.96 23.98 14.59
CA GLN A 463 -10.65 24.57 14.90
C GLN A 463 -9.93 25.22 13.69
N ASN A 464 -10.67 25.68 12.68
CA ASN A 464 -10.12 26.44 11.54
C ASN A 464 -10.28 27.97 11.76
N LEU A 465 -10.01 28.76 10.72
CA LEU A 465 -10.05 30.22 10.73
C LEU A 465 -11.26 30.78 9.96
N LEU A 466 -12.39 30.06 9.98
CA LEU A 466 -13.61 30.46 9.27
C LEU A 466 -14.35 31.56 10.04
N ASP A 467 -14.73 32.64 9.34
CA ASP A 467 -15.53 33.74 9.89
C ASP A 467 -17.04 33.56 9.63
N ASP A 468 -17.86 34.50 10.12
CA ASP A 468 -19.32 34.47 9.98
C ASP A 468 -19.78 34.35 8.51
N GLU A 469 -19.08 35.01 7.57
CA GLU A 469 -19.42 35.02 6.15
C GLU A 469 -19.06 33.69 5.47
N SER A 470 -17.92 33.12 5.84
CA SER A 470 -17.43 31.84 5.34
C SER A 470 -18.32 30.69 5.79
N ALA A 471 -18.63 30.65 7.09
CA ALA A 471 -19.55 29.67 7.67
C ALA A 471 -20.94 29.76 7.00
N ARG A 472 -21.43 30.98 6.76
CA ARG A 472 -22.68 31.20 6.01
C ARG A 472 -22.65 30.54 4.64
N LYS A 473 -21.63 30.84 3.82
CA LYS A 473 -21.51 30.31 2.45
C LYS A 473 -21.42 28.78 2.42
N ILE A 474 -20.66 28.18 3.34
CA ILE A 474 -20.54 26.72 3.43
C ILE A 474 -21.90 26.08 3.76
N VAL A 475 -22.61 26.60 4.77
CA VAL A 475 -23.94 26.11 5.16
C VAL A 475 -24.96 26.29 4.03
N GLU A 476 -24.98 27.47 3.39
CA GLU A 476 -25.86 27.74 2.25
C GLU A 476 -25.59 26.78 1.08
N SER A 477 -24.32 26.49 0.79
CA SER A 477 -23.91 25.54 -0.26
C SER A 477 -24.38 24.13 0.05
N ALA A 478 -24.20 23.67 1.30
CA ALA A 478 -24.62 22.35 1.74
C ALA A 478 -26.15 22.16 1.66
N ILE A 479 -26.93 23.16 2.07
CA ILE A 479 -28.40 23.12 1.98
C ILE A 479 -28.85 23.11 0.52
N LYS A 480 -28.31 24.02 -0.31
CA LYS A 480 -28.69 24.13 -1.73
C LYS A 480 -28.48 22.80 -2.45
N GLU A 481 -27.31 22.20 -2.31
CA GLU A 481 -26.99 20.96 -3.01
C GLU A 481 -27.92 19.82 -2.58
N ARG A 482 -28.08 19.62 -1.26
CA ARG A 482 -28.91 18.54 -0.73
C ARG A 482 -30.39 18.70 -1.05
N TYR A 483 -30.89 19.93 -1.08
CA TYR A 483 -32.27 20.19 -1.47
C TYR A 483 -32.50 20.00 -2.98
N GLN A 484 -31.64 20.57 -3.83
CA GLN A 484 -31.82 20.56 -5.28
C GLN A 484 -31.63 19.17 -5.90
N ARG A 485 -30.72 18.37 -5.36
CA ARG A 485 -30.40 17.04 -5.90
C ARG A 485 -31.07 15.88 -5.15
N GLY A 486 -31.68 16.13 -4.00
CA GLY A 486 -32.34 15.11 -3.16
C GLY A 486 -33.73 14.66 -3.63
N SER A 487 -34.18 15.04 -4.83
CA SER A 487 -35.56 14.79 -5.29
C SER A 487 -35.80 13.41 -5.92
N GLY A 488 -34.77 12.62 -6.21
CA GLY A 488 -34.88 11.31 -6.89
C GLY A 488 -34.84 10.10 -5.94
N GLU A 489 -33.87 10.09 -5.03
CA GLU A 489 -33.79 9.18 -3.89
C GLU A 489 -33.42 10.04 -2.69
N ALA A 490 -34.22 10.00 -1.61
CA ALA A 490 -34.00 10.86 -0.47
C ALA A 490 -32.57 10.64 0.08
N PRO A 491 -31.79 11.71 0.34
CA PRO A 491 -30.45 11.57 0.92
C PRO A 491 -30.54 10.74 2.21
N ARG A 492 -29.64 9.75 2.37
CA ARG A 492 -29.65 8.74 3.45
C ARG A 492 -29.57 9.29 4.89
N GLY A 493 -29.59 10.61 5.09
CA GLY A 493 -29.52 11.27 6.38
C GLY A 493 -29.09 12.74 6.28
N PRO A 494 -29.13 13.50 7.39
CA PRO A 494 -28.57 14.85 7.47
C PRO A 494 -27.05 14.83 7.27
N LEU A 495 -26.46 15.92 6.74
CA LEU A 495 -25.01 16.13 6.83
C LEU A 495 -24.66 16.57 8.27
N TRP A 496 -23.68 15.91 8.88
CA TRP A 496 -23.09 16.32 10.14
C TRP A 496 -21.91 17.26 9.87
N LEU A 497 -22.15 18.58 9.96
CA LEU A 497 -21.15 19.61 9.65
C LEU A 497 -20.67 20.31 10.91
N ASP A 498 -19.48 19.95 11.40
CA ASP A 498 -18.89 20.58 12.57
C ASP A 498 -18.12 21.84 12.20
N LEU A 499 -18.58 22.99 12.72
CA LEU A 499 -17.95 24.31 12.57
C LEU A 499 -17.54 24.89 13.93
N SER A 500 -17.39 24.05 14.95
CA SER A 500 -16.98 24.49 16.29
C SER A 500 -15.55 25.02 16.30
N CYS A 501 -15.23 25.82 17.31
CA CYS A 501 -13.90 26.39 17.53
C CYS A 501 -13.34 27.22 16.36
N ASN A 502 -14.19 27.82 15.53
CA ASN A 502 -13.80 28.73 14.45
C ASN A 502 -13.85 30.21 14.91
N CYS A 503 -13.70 31.16 13.99
CA CYS A 503 -13.68 32.61 14.23
C CYS A 503 -15.06 33.27 14.06
N ILE A 504 -16.16 32.55 14.34
CA ILE A 504 -17.54 33.06 14.21
C ILE A 504 -17.88 33.93 15.43
N LYS A 505 -18.13 35.22 15.21
CA LYS A 505 -18.31 36.19 16.31
C LYS A 505 -19.67 36.07 16.99
N GLN A 506 -20.72 35.82 16.22
CA GLN A 506 -22.09 35.81 16.72
C GLN A 506 -22.83 34.53 16.30
N PRO A 507 -22.43 33.35 16.81
CA PRO A 507 -22.92 32.06 16.31
C PRO A 507 -24.44 31.92 16.44
N GLN A 508 -25.04 32.38 17.55
CA GLN A 508 -26.50 32.32 17.70
C GLN A 508 -27.22 33.15 16.64
N MET A 509 -26.77 34.40 16.41
CA MET A 509 -27.40 35.28 15.42
C MET A 509 -27.21 34.78 14.00
N LEU A 510 -26.03 34.21 13.70
CA LEU A 510 -25.76 33.59 12.41
C LEU A 510 -26.65 32.36 12.20
N PHE A 511 -26.82 31.51 13.22
CA PHE A 511 -27.74 30.38 13.16
C PHE A 511 -29.18 30.82 12.87
N ASP A 512 -29.68 31.84 13.60
CA ASP A 512 -31.04 32.34 13.40
C ASP A 512 -31.24 32.91 11.98
N ARG A 513 -30.24 33.61 11.44
CA ARG A 513 -30.24 34.10 10.06
C ARG A 513 -30.22 32.97 9.03
N LEU A 514 -29.40 31.94 9.24
CA LEU A 514 -29.32 30.76 8.38
C LEU A 514 -30.62 29.96 8.42
N GLN A 515 -31.25 29.83 9.59
CA GLN A 515 -32.55 29.19 9.76
C GLN A 515 -33.66 29.96 9.03
N ALA A 516 -33.69 31.29 9.16
CA ALA A 516 -34.61 32.16 8.43
C ALA A 516 -34.37 32.11 6.92
N TRP A 517 -33.10 32.09 6.49
CA TRP A 517 -32.74 31.93 5.10
C TRP A 517 -33.14 30.56 4.56
N ALA A 518 -32.95 29.47 5.30
CA ALA A 518 -33.23 28.11 4.84
C ALA A 518 -34.72 27.74 4.81
N SER A 519 -35.62 28.64 5.20
CA SER A 519 -37.07 28.38 5.26
C SER A 519 -37.69 28.08 3.89
N TRP A 520 -37.05 28.49 2.79
CA TRP A 520 -37.49 28.17 1.43
C TRP A 520 -37.25 26.69 1.08
N ALA A 521 -36.22 26.06 1.66
CA ALA A 521 -35.87 24.66 1.39
C ALA A 521 -36.71 23.70 2.25
N TYR A 522 -37.05 24.09 3.49
CA TYR A 522 -37.86 23.25 4.38
C TYR A 522 -38.70 24.10 5.32
N ARG A 523 -40.00 23.77 5.45
CA ARG A 523 -41.01 24.62 6.09
C ARG A 523 -40.78 24.99 7.56
N GLU A 524 -39.81 24.41 8.28
CA GLU A 524 -39.36 24.91 9.62
C GLU A 524 -38.14 24.17 10.25
N GLY A 525 -37.35 23.41 9.48
CA GLY A 525 -36.44 22.41 10.06
C GLY A 525 -35.13 22.10 9.35
N ALA A 526 -34.71 22.87 8.34
CA ALA A 526 -33.54 22.52 7.53
C ALA A 526 -32.23 22.36 8.34
N LEU A 527 -32.09 23.10 9.44
CA LEU A 527 -30.93 23.09 10.33
C LEU A 527 -31.30 22.56 11.72
N CYS A 528 -30.37 21.82 12.32
CA CYS A 528 -30.45 21.39 13.71
C CYS A 528 -29.10 21.59 14.40
N LEU A 529 -29.08 22.17 15.60
CA LEU A 529 -27.86 22.32 16.42
C LEU A 529 -27.36 20.99 17.04
N ALA A 530 -28.07 19.88 16.78
CA ALA A 530 -27.77 18.55 17.31
C ALA A 530 -27.62 18.48 18.86
N GLN A 531 -28.23 19.42 19.59
CA GLN A 531 -28.19 19.46 21.06
C GLN A 531 -29.08 18.40 21.72
N SER A 532 -30.08 17.90 20.98
CA SER A 532 -30.96 16.85 21.50
C SER A 532 -30.23 15.51 21.42
N PRO A 533 -30.25 14.69 22.50
CA PRO A 533 -29.61 13.37 22.50
C PRO A 533 -30.24 12.39 21.51
N LYS A 534 -31.40 12.74 20.93
CA LYS A 534 -32.07 11.97 19.88
C LYS A 534 -31.56 12.28 18.46
N CYS A 535 -30.72 13.31 18.30
CA CYS A 535 -30.09 13.60 17.02
C CYS A 535 -28.87 12.67 16.84
N THR A 536 -28.89 11.85 15.80
CA THR A 536 -27.77 11.01 15.40
C THR A 536 -27.22 11.49 14.06
N LYS A 537 -26.09 10.93 13.60
CA LYS A 537 -25.56 11.20 12.25
C LYS A 537 -26.52 10.74 11.16
N GLU A 538 -27.24 9.65 11.42
CA GLU A 538 -28.15 9.02 10.46
C GLU A 538 -29.54 9.67 10.45
N ALA A 539 -30.01 10.15 11.61
CA ALA A 539 -31.39 10.60 11.77
C ALA A 539 -31.52 11.87 12.59
N CYS A 540 -32.36 12.78 12.09
CA CYS A 540 -32.82 13.94 12.82
C CYS A 540 -34.29 13.77 13.20
N PRO A 541 -34.69 13.88 14.48
CA PRO A 541 -36.11 13.86 14.86
C PRO A 541 -36.91 15.02 14.25
N ARG A 542 -36.24 16.08 13.79
CA ARG A 542 -36.84 17.22 13.09
C ARG A 542 -36.81 17.09 11.57
N GLY A 543 -36.25 16.01 11.03
CA GLY A 543 -36.05 15.85 9.58
C GLY A 543 -35.11 16.90 8.97
N ALA A 544 -34.12 17.38 9.74
CA ALA A 544 -33.17 18.37 9.24
C ALA A 544 -32.30 17.83 8.12
N LEU A 545 -31.86 18.72 7.23
CA LEU A 545 -30.91 18.42 6.17
C LEU A 545 -29.46 18.52 6.66
N LEU A 546 -29.22 19.34 7.69
CA LEU A 546 -27.90 19.63 8.22
C LEU A 546 -27.93 19.66 9.76
N HIS A 547 -27.00 18.92 10.36
CA HIS A 547 -26.63 19.00 11.76
C HIS A 547 -25.41 19.89 11.93
N LEU A 548 -25.50 20.85 12.85
CA LEU A 548 -24.45 21.78 13.24
C LEU A 548 -24.08 21.52 14.71
N PRO A 549 -23.43 20.38 15.02
CA PRO A 549 -23.00 20.05 16.37
C PRO A 549 -22.09 21.13 16.93
N ARG A 550 -22.23 21.44 18.22
CA ARG A 550 -21.34 22.38 18.94
C ARG A 550 -21.15 23.74 18.24
N PHE A 551 -22.08 24.15 17.37
CA PHE A 551 -21.94 25.38 16.58
C PHE A 551 -21.87 26.65 17.44
N LEU A 552 -22.41 26.60 18.66
CA LEU A 552 -22.32 27.72 19.61
C LEU A 552 -20.97 27.76 20.35
N GLU A 553 -20.19 26.67 20.31
CA GLU A 553 -18.85 26.58 20.87
C GLU A 553 -17.86 27.13 19.85
N GLN A 554 -17.66 28.45 19.87
CA GLN A 554 -16.70 29.12 19.00
C GLN A 554 -15.40 29.44 19.75
N GLY A 555 -14.29 29.51 19.01
CA GLY A 555 -13.01 29.84 19.59
C GLY A 555 -13.10 31.22 20.22
N ARG A 556 -12.80 31.35 21.52
CA ARG A 556 -12.69 32.68 22.13
C ARG A 556 -11.63 33.45 21.35
N GLU A 557 -12.00 34.66 20.89
CA GLU A 557 -11.15 35.60 20.15
C GLU A 557 -9.69 35.38 20.51
N SER A 558 -9.01 34.62 19.66
CA SER A 558 -7.70 34.12 20.03
C SER A 558 -6.75 35.30 19.95
N SER A 559 -6.10 35.57 21.07
CA SER A 559 -4.80 36.23 21.14
C SER A 559 -3.72 35.53 20.28
N ARG A 560 -4.07 34.51 19.48
CA ARG A 560 -3.44 34.10 18.22
C ARG A 560 -3.68 35.14 17.11
N VAL A 561 -3.56 36.44 17.40
CA VAL A 561 -3.03 37.36 16.39
C VAL A 561 -1.61 36.88 16.18
N ILE A 562 -1.51 35.98 15.22
CA ILE A 562 -0.34 35.63 14.46
C ILE A 562 0.60 36.84 14.42
N LEU A 563 1.66 36.77 15.23
CA LEU A 563 2.86 37.59 15.15
C LEU A 563 3.71 37.15 13.93
N LEU A 564 3.06 36.76 12.83
CA LEU A 564 3.70 36.67 11.51
C LEU A 564 3.56 38.08 10.92
N GLU A 565 4.68 38.67 10.52
CA GLU A 565 4.85 40.03 9.97
C GLU A 565 5.24 41.14 10.96
N ARG A 566 6.51 41.14 11.38
CA ARG A 566 7.35 42.36 11.35
C ARG A 566 8.87 42.14 11.43
N GLY A 567 9.36 40.93 11.13
CA GLY A 567 10.77 40.58 11.29
C GLY A 567 11.66 40.68 10.05
N HIS A 568 11.12 40.66 8.81
CA HIS A 568 11.97 40.34 7.63
C HIS A 568 11.94 41.33 6.47
N THR A 569 11.29 42.50 6.59
CA THR A 569 11.34 43.55 5.55
C THR A 569 12.39 44.65 5.80
N ARG A 570 13.28 44.51 6.78
CA ARG A 570 14.32 45.53 7.07
C ARG A 570 15.77 45.18 6.70
N GLN A 571 16.02 44.02 6.08
CA GLN A 571 17.39 43.63 5.69
C GLN A 571 17.61 43.47 4.18
N ARG A 572 16.62 43.83 3.33
CA ARG A 572 16.75 43.70 1.87
C ARG A 572 16.85 45.03 1.10
N GLU A 573 16.84 46.17 1.78
CA GLU A 573 17.05 47.49 1.14
C GLU A 573 18.49 48.02 1.29
N GLU A 574 19.43 47.26 1.87
CA GLU A 574 20.85 47.67 2.00
C GLU A 574 21.82 46.92 1.04
N ALA A 575 21.33 46.14 0.07
CA ALA A 575 22.19 45.29 -0.77
C ALA A 575 22.13 45.56 -2.29
N GLU A 576 21.51 46.66 -2.74
CA GLU A 576 21.53 47.06 -4.15
C GLU A 576 21.93 48.53 -4.28
N GLY A 577 23.24 48.78 -4.32
CA GLY A 577 23.77 50.13 -4.50
C GLY A 577 25.28 50.18 -4.59
N GLU A 578 25.92 49.38 -5.45
CA GLU A 578 27.32 49.64 -5.81
C GLU A 578 27.68 49.10 -7.20
N LYS A 579 27.60 49.98 -8.22
CA LYS A 579 28.38 49.89 -9.46
C LYS A 579 28.91 51.27 -9.82
N ASP A 580 30.24 51.37 -9.77
CA ASP A 580 31.18 52.18 -10.55
C ASP A 580 30.86 53.65 -10.88
N MET A 581 31.68 54.56 -10.33
CA MET A 581 32.56 55.46 -11.11
C MET A 581 33.59 56.18 -10.19
N PRO A 582 34.76 56.58 -10.70
CA PRO A 582 35.96 56.81 -9.87
C PRO A 582 36.31 58.29 -9.64
N LEU A 583 37.30 58.46 -8.75
CA LEU A 583 38.25 59.57 -8.58
C LEU A 583 38.01 60.64 -7.49
N GLN A 584 39.10 60.77 -6.71
CA GLN A 584 39.67 61.97 -6.07
C GLN A 584 39.43 62.25 -4.57
N ASN A 585 40.57 62.15 -3.86
CA ASN A 585 41.08 63.09 -2.86
C ASN A 585 40.35 63.27 -1.53
N GLY A 586 40.99 62.73 -0.48
CA GLY A 586 41.64 63.62 0.49
C GLY A 586 41.03 63.73 1.89
N ARG A 587 41.86 63.36 2.87
CA ARG A 587 42.03 63.98 4.20
C ARG A 587 40.95 63.78 5.28
N ASN A 588 41.42 63.08 6.32
CA ASN A 588 41.49 63.51 7.73
C ASN A 588 40.26 63.47 8.67
N ARG A 589 40.55 62.91 9.88
CA ARG A 589 39.88 63.00 11.22
C ARG A 589 38.71 62.02 11.41
N SER A 590 38.77 60.96 12.23
CA SER A 590 38.96 60.84 13.70
C SER A 590 37.90 61.59 14.53
N PRO A 591 37.55 61.13 15.76
CA PRO A 591 36.54 60.11 16.08
C PRO A 591 35.55 60.60 17.18
N VAL A 592 34.80 59.69 17.83
CA VAL A 592 34.12 59.87 19.16
C VAL A 592 32.73 60.55 19.03
N ARG A 593 31.61 60.11 19.64
CA ARG A 593 31.35 59.80 21.07
C ARG A 593 29.96 59.14 21.25
N LEU A 594 29.91 58.22 22.21
CA LEU A 594 28.72 57.72 22.90
C LEU A 594 28.00 58.84 23.69
N LEU A 595 26.67 58.72 23.86
CA LEU A 595 25.92 58.70 25.14
C LEU A 595 24.42 59.14 25.01
N PRO A 596 23.55 58.85 26.00
CA PRO A 596 22.21 58.31 25.77
C PRO A 596 21.06 59.13 26.42
N ALA A 597 19.85 58.54 26.34
CA ALA A 597 18.72 58.63 27.28
C ALA A 597 17.88 59.93 27.33
N ARG A 598 16.55 59.78 27.21
CA ARG A 598 15.57 60.02 28.29
C ARG A 598 14.10 59.94 27.79
N ARG A 599 13.36 59.02 28.41
CA ARG A 599 12.02 59.04 29.05
C ARG A 599 10.90 60.04 28.63
N PRO A 600 9.62 59.68 28.92
CA PRO A 600 8.42 60.09 28.21
C PRO A 600 7.67 61.25 28.87
N VAL A 601 6.72 61.85 28.13
CA VAL A 601 5.76 62.84 28.63
C VAL A 601 4.34 62.35 28.40
N VAL A 602 3.60 62.31 29.50
CA VAL A 602 2.14 62.18 29.61
C VAL A 602 1.54 63.57 29.46
N ASN A 603 0.41 63.74 28.73
CA ASN A 603 -0.79 64.43 29.25
C ASN A 603 -1.89 64.71 28.19
N LEU A 604 -3.10 64.33 28.62
CA LEU A 604 -4.40 65.03 28.60
C LEU A 604 -5.04 65.59 27.32
N VAL A 605 -6.28 65.07 27.10
CA VAL A 605 -7.58 65.78 27.03
C VAL A 605 -7.71 66.96 26.04
N GLY A 606 -8.65 66.82 25.11
CA GLY A 606 -9.22 67.94 24.38
C GLY A 606 -10.45 67.57 23.54
N ARG A 607 -11.64 67.73 24.12
CA ARG A 607 -12.93 67.79 23.40
C ARG A 607 -12.90 68.86 22.30
N ARG A 608 -13.57 68.63 21.17
CA ARG A 608 -14.39 69.64 20.49
C ARG A 608 -15.41 69.02 19.52
N SER A 609 -16.67 69.28 19.84
CA SER A 609 -17.86 69.09 19.02
C SER A 609 -17.84 70.04 17.81
N ARG A 610 -18.40 69.61 16.67
CA ARG A 610 -19.09 70.51 15.73
C ARG A 610 -20.17 69.75 14.95
N SER A 611 -21.39 70.16 15.23
CA SER A 611 -22.66 69.89 14.57
C SER A 611 -22.86 70.77 13.33
N ARG A 612 -23.60 70.26 12.32
CA ARG A 612 -24.46 70.98 11.35
C ARG A 612 -25.31 69.91 10.62
N SER A 613 -26.61 69.79 10.94
CA SER A 613 -27.78 70.33 10.20
C SER A 613 -27.89 69.78 8.77
N ALA A 614 -28.83 68.89 8.41
CA ALA A 614 -30.31 68.88 8.46
C ALA A 614 -31.01 69.68 7.33
N ARG A 615 -31.71 68.95 6.45
CA ARG A 615 -32.93 69.25 5.66
C ARG A 615 -33.20 67.98 4.83
N SER A 616 -34.22 67.14 5.05
CA SER A 616 -35.68 67.27 5.22
C SER A 616 -36.44 67.64 3.94
N VAL A 617 -37.66 67.09 3.85
CA VAL A 617 -38.75 67.24 2.85
C VAL A 617 -38.75 66.14 1.78
N LEU A 618 -39.81 65.39 1.49
CA LEU A 618 -41.10 64.96 2.10
C LEU A 618 -41.87 64.25 0.96
N GLN A 619 -42.68 63.22 1.30
CA GLN A 619 -43.99 62.84 0.71
C GLN A 619 -44.11 62.62 -0.82
N GLY A 620 -44.88 61.67 -1.36
CA GLY A 620 -45.94 60.77 -0.87
C GLY A 620 -46.30 59.82 -2.03
N SER A 621 -46.77 58.60 -1.77
CA SER A 621 -48.19 58.19 -1.69
C SER A 621 -48.79 57.65 -2.99
N ASN A 622 -49.41 56.46 -2.87
CA ASN A 622 -50.44 55.83 -3.72
C ASN A 622 -49.98 55.29 -5.09
N GLY A 623 -50.40 54.13 -5.60
CA GLY A 623 -51.43 53.16 -5.23
C GLY A 623 -51.99 52.51 -6.51
N CYS A 624 -52.39 51.22 -6.44
CA CYS A 624 -53.19 50.46 -7.43
C CYS A 624 -52.54 50.21 -8.81
N ALA A 625 -52.92 49.25 -9.65
CA ALA A 625 -53.57 47.95 -9.57
C ALA A 625 -53.52 47.37 -11.00
N ALA A 626 -53.41 46.05 -11.11
CA ALA A 626 -53.95 45.17 -12.17
C ALA A 626 -53.69 45.39 -13.69
N ASP A 627 -53.44 44.23 -14.30
CA ASP A 627 -53.97 43.72 -15.57
C ASP A 627 -53.19 43.89 -16.91
N LYS A 628 -52.70 42.73 -17.36
CA LYS A 628 -52.93 42.06 -18.64
C LYS A 628 -52.39 42.62 -19.98
N SER A 629 -51.83 41.65 -20.70
CA SER A 629 -51.84 41.42 -22.17
C SER A 629 -50.54 41.79 -22.89
N ARG A 630 -49.78 40.82 -23.41
CA ARG A 630 -49.93 39.99 -24.64
C ARG A 630 -49.43 40.71 -25.91
N LYS A 631 -48.61 39.95 -26.66
CA LYS A 631 -48.26 40.07 -28.10
C LYS A 631 -47.32 41.23 -28.48
N LYS A 632 -46.51 41.19 -29.54
CA LYS A 632 -46.04 40.19 -30.53
C LYS A 632 -45.30 41.02 -31.60
N VAL A 633 -44.08 40.59 -31.98
CA VAL A 633 -43.48 40.65 -33.34
C VAL A 633 -43.01 41.98 -33.96
N GLU A 634 -41.85 41.83 -34.63
CA GLU A 634 -41.22 42.63 -35.71
C GLU A 634 -40.92 44.11 -35.39
N GLY A 635 -39.75 44.66 -35.70
CA GLY A 635 -38.82 44.39 -36.79
C GLY A 635 -38.45 45.75 -37.39
N SER A 636 -37.30 45.81 -38.08
CA SER A 636 -36.77 46.93 -38.89
C SER A 636 -36.34 48.21 -38.16
N GLN A 637 -35.35 49.00 -38.59
CA GLN A 637 -34.23 48.94 -39.54
C GLN A 637 -33.65 50.39 -39.55
N GLU A 638 -32.34 50.56 -39.80
CA GLU A 638 -31.68 51.81 -40.26
C GLU A 638 -31.63 52.99 -39.25
N GLU A 639 -30.58 53.81 -39.11
CA GLU A 639 -29.55 54.38 -40.00
C GLU A 639 -28.22 54.54 -39.20
N GLN A 640 -27.04 54.22 -39.75
CA GLN A 640 -26.00 55.14 -40.31
C GLN A 640 -25.65 56.34 -39.38
N GLU A 641 -24.42 56.83 -39.22
CA GLU A 641 -23.07 56.65 -39.77
C GLU A 641 -22.18 57.51 -38.84
N GLU A 642 -20.95 57.12 -38.54
CA GLU A 642 -19.75 57.92 -38.88
C GLU A 642 -18.47 57.23 -38.38
N VAL A 643 -17.54 57.20 -39.31
CA VAL A 643 -16.24 56.56 -39.35
C VAL A 643 -15.18 57.56 -38.91
N SER A 644 -14.17 57.14 -38.15
CA SER A 644 -12.81 57.67 -38.35
C SER A 644 -11.74 56.68 -37.89
N GLU A 645 -10.76 56.51 -38.77
CA GLU A 645 -9.72 55.50 -38.93
C GLU A 645 -8.50 55.64 -37.98
N GLY A 646 -7.64 54.61 -38.01
CA GLY A 646 -6.25 54.61 -37.54
C GLY A 646 -5.96 53.45 -36.59
N GLU A 647 -5.84 52.20 -37.06
CA GLU A 647 -4.60 51.55 -37.55
C GLU A 647 -3.40 51.67 -36.58
N GLU A 648 -3.05 50.55 -35.95
CA GLU A 648 -1.66 50.07 -35.80
C GLU A 648 -1.70 48.54 -35.57
N GLU A 649 -1.12 47.82 -36.53
CA GLU A 649 -0.89 46.38 -36.59
C GLU A 649 0.22 45.98 -35.60
N GLU A 650 0.09 44.83 -34.93
CA GLU A 650 1.24 43.95 -34.67
C GLU A 650 0.81 42.48 -34.71
N GLU A 651 1.71 41.69 -35.29
CA GLU A 651 1.60 40.33 -35.80
C GLU A 651 1.15 39.29 -34.75
N ALA A 652 0.17 38.46 -35.13
CA ALA A 652 -0.08 37.19 -34.48
C ALA A 652 0.71 36.10 -35.24
N THR A 653 1.64 35.46 -34.53
CA THR A 653 2.32 34.25 -34.98
C THR A 653 1.36 33.07 -34.98
N ASP A 654 1.12 32.58 -36.19
CA ASP A 654 0.66 31.26 -36.58
C ASP A 654 1.52 30.18 -35.92
N ASP A 655 0.90 29.18 -35.27
CA ASP A 655 1.50 27.87 -34.97
C ASP A 655 0.37 26.85 -34.82
N GLU A 656 -0.08 26.38 -35.98
CA GLU A 656 -0.41 25.00 -36.36
C GLU A 656 -1.08 24.09 -35.31
N ASP A 657 -2.42 24.01 -35.42
CA ASP A 657 -3.25 22.91 -34.92
C ASP A 657 -3.02 21.67 -35.81
N GLU A 658 -2.29 20.66 -35.30
CA GLU A 658 -2.26 19.32 -35.89
C GLU A 658 -3.51 18.55 -35.45
N GLU A 659 -4.45 18.42 -36.38
CA GLU A 659 -5.57 17.48 -36.36
C GLU A 659 -5.02 16.05 -36.48
N GLU A 660 -5.09 15.25 -35.40
CA GLU A 660 -4.91 13.80 -35.49
C GLU A 660 -6.26 13.09 -35.62
N GLU A 661 -6.28 12.21 -36.61
CA GLU A 661 -7.40 11.59 -37.32
C GLU A 661 -8.26 10.68 -36.42
N GLU A 662 -9.58 10.75 -36.62
CA GLU A 662 -10.54 9.78 -36.10
C GLU A 662 -10.40 8.45 -36.86
N GLU A 663 -9.80 7.43 -36.23
CA GLU A 663 -9.88 6.05 -36.71
C GLU A 663 -11.25 5.45 -36.35
N GLU A 664 -12.16 5.46 -37.34
CA GLU A 664 -13.40 4.67 -37.32
C GLU A 664 -13.06 3.17 -37.41
N GLY A 665 -13.06 2.48 -36.27
CA GLY A 665 -13.01 1.03 -36.19
C GLY A 665 -14.39 0.41 -36.33
N GLU A 666 -14.67 -0.21 -37.48
CA GLU A 666 -15.88 -0.98 -37.78
C GLU A 666 -16.05 -2.17 -36.83
N GLU A 667 -17.09 -2.16 -36.00
CA GLU A 667 -17.54 -3.32 -35.23
C GLU A 667 -18.28 -4.32 -36.14
N MET A 668 -17.58 -5.38 -36.55
CA MET A 668 -18.21 -6.56 -37.16
C MET A 668 -18.76 -7.48 -36.06
N SER A 669 -20.08 -7.45 -35.90
CA SER A 669 -20.85 -8.40 -35.10
C SER A 669 -20.91 -9.77 -35.79
N GLU A 670 -20.23 -10.78 -35.26
CA GLU A 670 -20.47 -12.18 -35.62
C GLU A 670 -21.52 -12.78 -34.68
N GLU A 671 -22.74 -12.90 -35.20
CA GLU A 671 -23.78 -13.78 -34.68
C GLU A 671 -23.36 -15.23 -34.96
N SER A 672 -23.17 -16.04 -33.91
CA SER A 672 -23.01 -17.49 -34.06
C SER A 672 -24.34 -18.19 -33.82
N GLU A 673 -24.84 -18.79 -34.90
CA GLU A 673 -26.06 -19.55 -35.04
C GLU A 673 -26.07 -20.81 -34.13
N GLU A 674 -27.12 -20.95 -33.31
CA GLU A 674 -27.49 -22.21 -32.69
C GLU A 674 -28.28 -23.06 -33.71
N GLU A 675 -27.60 -23.97 -34.40
CA GLU A 675 -28.27 -25.07 -35.09
C GLU A 675 -28.31 -26.29 -34.17
N GLY A 676 -29.54 -26.67 -33.82
CA GLY A 676 -29.85 -27.99 -33.29
C GLY A 676 -29.95 -29.01 -34.41
N GLU A 677 -29.38 -30.19 -34.19
CA GLU A 677 -29.83 -31.41 -34.86
C GLU A 677 -29.98 -32.56 -33.86
N SER A 678 -31.15 -33.14 -33.99
CA SER A 678 -31.67 -34.38 -33.44
C SER A 678 -30.80 -35.59 -33.77
N ASP A 679 -30.81 -36.60 -32.90
CA ASP A 679 -31.11 -37.94 -33.40
C ASP A 679 -31.76 -38.85 -32.34
N GLU A 680 -32.82 -39.51 -32.81
CA GLU A 680 -33.66 -40.46 -32.11
C GLU A 680 -32.97 -41.83 -32.00
N SER A 681 -33.24 -42.60 -30.94
CA SER A 681 -33.67 -44.00 -31.12
C SER A 681 -34.13 -44.69 -29.82
N GLU A 682 -35.29 -45.31 -29.99
CA GLU A 682 -35.75 -46.58 -29.41
C GLU A 682 -36.18 -46.67 -27.94
N ILE A 683 -37.48 -46.39 -27.82
CA ILE A 683 -38.47 -47.13 -27.05
C ILE A 683 -38.35 -48.66 -27.23
N CYS A 684 -38.23 -49.40 -26.12
CA CYS A 684 -38.93 -50.67 -25.90
C CYS A 684 -39.15 -50.87 -24.39
N GLY A 685 -40.39 -50.70 -23.95
CA GLY A 685 -40.82 -51.07 -22.60
C GLY A 685 -41.20 -52.56 -22.51
N ARG A 686 -41.13 -53.11 -21.29
CA ARG A 686 -42.25 -53.80 -20.62
C ARG A 686 -41.84 -54.41 -19.28
N ASP A 687 -42.55 -53.92 -18.26
CA ASP A 687 -43.35 -54.67 -17.28
C ASP A 687 -42.73 -55.76 -16.38
N VAL A 688 -42.71 -55.41 -15.09
CA VAL A 688 -43.51 -55.99 -13.99
C VAL A 688 -43.19 -57.44 -13.54
N GLU A 689 -42.86 -57.50 -12.25
CA GLU A 689 -43.30 -58.45 -11.20
C GLU A 689 -42.28 -59.37 -10.49
N ALA A 690 -42.54 -59.45 -9.18
CA ALA A 690 -42.21 -60.49 -8.21
C ALA A 690 -40.85 -60.40 -7.45
N ALA A 691 -40.89 -59.72 -6.30
CA ALA A 691 -40.41 -60.32 -5.04
C ALA A 691 -41.42 -61.40 -4.57
N PRO A 692 -41.10 -62.41 -3.72
CA PRO A 692 -40.32 -62.23 -2.49
C PRO A 692 -39.52 -63.46 -1.94
N ASN A 693 -38.89 -63.23 -0.78
CA ASN A 693 -38.47 -64.15 0.30
C ASN A 693 -37.12 -64.88 0.22
N ASP A 694 -36.20 -64.38 1.04
CA ASP A 694 -35.65 -65.02 2.26
C ASP A 694 -35.33 -66.54 2.22
N VAL A 695 -34.07 -66.89 2.51
CA VAL A 695 -33.64 -67.82 3.57
C VAL A 695 -32.14 -68.15 3.44
N SER A 696 -31.48 -67.96 4.58
CA SER A 696 -30.19 -68.44 5.09
C SER A 696 -29.59 -69.73 4.48
N ARG A 697 -28.26 -69.75 4.24
CA ARG A 697 -27.30 -70.70 4.86
C ARG A 697 -25.86 -70.61 4.33
N GLU A 698 -24.94 -70.49 5.29
CA GLU A 698 -23.66 -71.20 5.46
C GLU A 698 -22.80 -71.60 4.24
N ARG A 699 -21.56 -71.09 4.19
CA ARG A 699 -20.27 -71.83 4.32
C ARG A 699 -19.09 -70.89 4.01
N LYS A 700 -18.14 -70.68 4.95
CA LYS A 700 -16.78 -71.29 5.03
C LYS A 700 -15.93 -71.05 3.76
N ALA A 701 -14.68 -70.54 3.79
CA ALA A 701 -13.65 -70.55 4.82
C ALA A 701 -12.45 -69.60 4.50
N ALA A 702 -11.76 -69.21 5.59
CA ALA A 702 -10.30 -69.09 5.80
C ALA A 702 -9.38 -68.43 4.74
N ARG A 703 -8.68 -67.36 5.15
CA ARG A 703 -7.25 -67.45 5.57
C ARG A 703 -6.72 -66.15 6.20
N THR A 704 -5.98 -66.39 7.27
CA THR A 704 -5.15 -65.52 8.13
C THR A 704 -4.01 -64.78 7.41
N ARG A 705 -3.74 -63.53 7.81
CA ARG A 705 -2.42 -63.12 8.35
C ARG A 705 -2.44 -61.70 8.94
N ASP A 706 -1.83 -61.61 10.12
CA ASP A 706 -1.58 -60.44 10.94
C ASP A 706 -0.69 -59.39 10.26
N ALA A 707 -1.03 -58.11 10.43
CA ALA A 707 -0.09 -57.01 10.51
C ALA A 707 -0.70 -55.91 11.39
N SER A 708 0.00 -55.60 12.48
CA SER A 708 -0.36 -54.64 13.52
C SER A 708 -0.54 -53.23 12.97
N SER A 709 -1.77 -52.72 13.01
CA SER A 709 -2.04 -51.29 12.95
C SER A 709 -1.82 -50.71 14.35
N GLU A 710 -0.65 -50.11 14.59
CA GLU A 710 -0.50 -49.16 15.68
C GLU A 710 -1.43 -47.97 15.40
N GLU A 711 -2.55 -47.97 16.12
CA GLU A 711 -3.51 -46.90 16.21
C GLU A 711 -2.78 -45.63 16.69
N ARG A 712 -2.53 -44.69 15.78
CA ARG A 712 -1.97 -43.37 16.11
C ARG A 712 -3.00 -42.60 16.93
N VAL A 713 -2.92 -42.72 18.25
CA VAL A 713 -3.67 -41.87 19.17
C VAL A 713 -3.19 -40.43 19.00
N PRO A 714 -4.06 -39.46 18.64
CA PRO A 714 -3.68 -38.06 18.58
C PRO A 714 -3.21 -37.59 19.96
N LEU A 715 -2.06 -36.94 20.02
CA LEU A 715 -1.54 -36.35 21.25
C LEU A 715 -2.48 -35.23 21.68
N THR A 716 -2.99 -35.33 22.91
CA THR A 716 -3.79 -34.27 23.53
C THR A 716 -2.93 -33.02 23.78
N LYS A 717 -3.55 -31.84 23.72
CA LYS A 717 -2.90 -30.54 23.96
C LYS A 717 -2.03 -30.55 25.22
N ASP A 718 -2.51 -31.14 26.31
CA ASP A 718 -1.80 -31.24 27.59
C ASP A 718 -0.47 -32.04 27.48
N LYS A 719 -0.41 -33.08 26.65
CA LYS A 719 0.83 -33.84 26.41
C LYS A 719 1.81 -33.11 25.51
N ILE A 720 1.33 -32.18 24.68
CA ILE A 720 2.16 -31.30 23.87
C ILE A 720 2.77 -30.23 24.79
N GLU A 721 1.96 -29.62 25.65
CA GLU A 721 2.39 -28.64 26.66
C GLU A 721 3.41 -29.24 27.64
N GLU A 722 3.17 -30.45 28.18
CA GLU A 722 4.12 -31.14 29.07
C GLU A 722 5.47 -31.42 28.37
N LYS A 723 5.42 -31.82 27.09
CA LYS A 723 6.65 -32.03 26.30
C LYS A 723 7.36 -30.73 25.98
N LEU A 724 6.62 -29.64 25.78
CA LEU A 724 7.16 -28.32 25.53
C LEU A 724 7.87 -27.77 26.78
N ASP A 725 7.21 -27.84 27.94
CA ASP A 725 7.79 -27.43 29.23
C ASP A 725 9.06 -28.21 29.55
N ARG A 726 9.06 -29.52 29.26
CA ARG A 726 10.23 -30.37 29.45
C ARG A 726 11.37 -29.98 28.51
N LEU A 727 11.08 -29.63 27.26
CA LEU A 727 12.09 -29.15 26.30
C LEU A 727 12.62 -27.75 26.69
N LEU A 728 11.75 -26.84 27.11
CA LEU A 728 12.14 -25.51 27.59
C LEU A 728 13.00 -25.58 28.85
N SER A 729 12.73 -26.53 29.75
CA SER A 729 13.56 -26.77 30.94
C SER A 729 14.97 -27.27 30.61
N ILE A 730 15.14 -27.98 29.48
CA ILE A 730 16.45 -28.46 29.00
C ILE A 730 17.23 -27.33 28.32
N LEU A 731 16.54 -26.35 27.74
CA LEU A 731 17.12 -25.21 27.03
C LEU A 731 17.44 -24.02 27.95
N ALA A 732 17.01 -24.06 29.22
CA ALA A 732 17.35 -23.02 30.18
C ALA A 732 18.88 -22.99 30.43
N PRO A 733 19.52 -21.81 30.42
CA PRO A 733 20.94 -21.70 30.69
C PRO A 733 21.27 -22.23 32.09
N PRO A 734 22.44 -22.89 32.29
CA PRO A 734 22.83 -23.39 33.59
C PRO A 734 22.89 -22.23 34.60
N PRO A 735 22.48 -22.45 35.87
CA PRO A 735 22.50 -21.41 36.88
C PRO A 735 23.92 -20.87 37.03
N THR A 736 24.05 -19.55 36.92
CA THR A 736 25.33 -18.86 37.05
C THR A 736 25.92 -19.17 38.43
N PRO A 737 27.18 -19.63 38.53
CA PRO A 737 27.77 -19.97 39.82
C PRO A 737 27.73 -18.76 40.74
N THR A 738 27.12 -18.95 41.91
CA THR A 738 27.00 -17.92 42.94
C THR A 738 28.41 -17.49 43.36
N PRO A 739 28.75 -16.19 43.32
CA PRO A 739 30.08 -15.75 43.72
C PRO A 739 30.32 -16.10 45.20
N PRO A 740 31.56 -16.49 45.56
CA PRO A 740 31.87 -16.87 46.93
C PRO A 740 31.61 -15.69 47.87
N LEU A 741 30.78 -15.94 48.89
CA LEU A 741 30.54 -15.02 50.00
C LEU A 741 31.88 -14.63 50.63
N ALA A 742 32.15 -13.32 50.66
CA ALA A 742 33.31 -12.75 51.30
C ALA A 742 33.28 -13.06 52.82
N PRO A 743 34.44 -13.34 53.44
CA PRO A 743 34.50 -13.64 54.86
C PRO A 743 34.16 -12.39 55.69
N GLU A 744 33.18 -12.54 56.58
CA GLU A 744 32.80 -11.53 57.57
C GLU A 744 33.97 -11.23 58.52
N HIS A 745 34.28 -9.95 58.70
CA HIS A 745 35.17 -9.47 59.73
C HIS A 745 34.50 -9.56 61.11
N PRO A 746 35.19 -10.03 62.16
CA PRO A 746 34.63 -10.04 63.51
C PRO A 746 34.68 -8.62 64.11
N GLU A 747 33.53 -8.18 64.62
CA GLU A 747 33.38 -6.98 65.43
C GLU A 747 34.13 -7.11 66.78
N GLU A 748 34.98 -6.12 67.06
CA GLU A 748 35.52 -5.88 68.40
C GLU A 748 34.42 -5.33 69.32
N THR A 749 34.04 -6.12 70.33
CA THR A 749 33.27 -5.66 71.48
C THR A 749 34.14 -4.83 72.43
N ALA A 750 33.68 -3.61 72.75
CA ALA A 750 34.09 -2.88 73.94
C ALA A 750 32.95 -2.91 74.98
N VAL A 751 33.35 -3.33 76.19
CA VAL A 751 32.64 -3.44 77.49
C VAL A 751 31.81 -4.69 77.73
#